data_AF-A0A8B8FXN5-F1
#
_entry.id   AF-A0A8B8FXN5-F1
#
_cell.length_a   1.000
_cell.length_b   1.000
_cell.length_c   1.000
_cell.angle_alpha   90.00
_cell.angle_beta   90.00
_cell.angle_gamma   90.00
#
_symmetry.space_group_name_H-M   'P 1'
#
loop_
_entity.id
_entity.type
_entity.pdbx_description
1 polymer ?
#
loop_
_entity_poly.entity_id
_entity_poly.type
_entity_poly.pdbx_seq_one_letter_code
_entity_poly.pdbx_strand_id
1 'polypeptide(L)'
;MSTPSSFKETVFLNDSSSSVHSHEPVEQSMSSPSSFKETEIEFEDDPAAFSQIKVLTPDLIDYFFKKGPSQPSSNDLPSKIFPKDIHGRCFHENLYWKNSFSGELSRRKWLSYSKKLNKIFCHYCALFGKNEQINWSREGFSNWKNASARIVVHETSEAHIMASLKAIYRKAAFPLIPSLTEKSAMIAIQNKEIVSHLIDITLFLGRHCLSFRGHREGWKDEIRGNFKDLAILLAKYSPPLAMHINEIQNCGRKTQNFLSWQRQNQLIPAISTNIKNVIQQELFNAHYFSISLDSTFDISKKEQLSMVIRYINKKTGIVCERLIAVRQAISTTRRHLFTMFEEICGELNLNWKEFLVGQSFDGAASMRGQYNGLQSFIKEQNQCATYVWCWAHRFNLVIVDAVSCCIEARDLFGNLEMLYDFIGSSKHRVNLYSSYQKKNYPGKPLRQLQRVETTRWSSHASALQTTFDTFDAIIDTLHSLEIDDASHRVCSVKANGLMEYLLSERFVLTGMLFIKIFDMTSPLSKFLQKKNIDLLAAVNYVQNILTRIKNLRNDIKFGNLNILTTQISERFNENLSPLYKDISLFQRKRLREVEKLSSSLPVDAFNAFGSIYGKFCSADILRKESTVLKFSSASPERAFSKLKLIKNRLRSTLSEDRLEGLMLITCERDVPHYKPLGPFTVNTKFFHPSSSFNSSILLQITIK
;
A
#
# COMPACT_ATOMS: atom_id res chain seq x y z
N MET A 1 -37.35 24.28 37.21
CA MET A 1 -36.61 23.05 37.56
C MET A 1 -35.31 23.01 36.77
N SER A 2 -34.21 23.30 37.47
CA SER A 2 -32.84 22.82 37.27
C SER A 2 -32.27 22.68 35.85
N THR A 3 -31.43 23.65 35.48
CA THR A 3 -30.28 23.49 34.57
C THR A 3 -28.96 23.51 35.38
N PRO A 4 -27.88 22.90 34.87
CA PRO A 4 -26.77 22.41 35.69
C PRO A 4 -25.49 23.26 35.64
N SER A 5 -24.65 22.92 36.60
CA SER A 5 -23.35 23.41 37.05
C SER A 5 -22.22 23.42 36.02
N SER A 6 -21.42 24.50 36.06
CA SER A 6 -20.06 24.61 35.55
C SER A 6 -19.05 24.36 36.68
N PHE A 7 -18.01 23.56 36.43
CA PHE A 7 -16.85 23.40 37.31
C PHE A 7 -15.62 24.05 36.67
N LYS A 8 -14.94 24.87 37.48
CA LYS A 8 -13.68 25.56 37.18
C LYS A 8 -12.50 24.66 37.53
N GLU A 9 -11.50 24.58 36.65
CA GLU A 9 -10.16 24.06 36.94
C GLU A 9 -9.25 25.19 37.44
N THR A 10 -8.56 24.91 38.55
CA THR A 10 -7.61 25.79 39.23
C THR A 10 -6.19 25.54 38.75
N VAL A 11 -5.53 26.62 38.36
CA VAL A 11 -4.10 26.72 38.03
C VAL A 11 -3.29 26.85 39.33
N PHE A 12 -2.19 26.11 39.47
CA PHE A 12 -1.15 26.40 40.46
C PHE A 12 0.17 26.71 39.75
N LEU A 13 0.61 27.95 39.93
CA LEU A 13 1.96 28.45 39.70
C LEU A 13 2.82 28.18 40.93
N ASN A 14 4.10 27.90 40.75
CA ASN A 14 5.15 28.31 41.69
C ASN A 14 6.51 28.34 40.97
N ASP A 15 7.09 29.53 40.93
CA ASP A 15 8.48 29.81 40.60
C ASP A 15 9.35 29.73 41.86
N SER A 16 10.58 29.21 41.73
CA SER A 16 11.81 29.89 42.21
C SER A 16 13.08 29.07 41.88
N SER A 17 13.93 29.71 41.08
CA SER A 17 15.38 29.49 40.87
C SER A 17 16.19 29.52 42.19
N SER A 18 17.41 29.00 42.37
CA SER A 18 18.56 28.77 41.49
C SER A 18 19.62 27.89 42.21
N SER A 19 20.39 27.10 41.47
CA SER A 19 21.85 27.03 41.61
C SER A 19 22.46 26.25 40.44
N VAL A 20 23.54 26.80 39.91
CA VAL A 20 24.19 26.46 38.66
C VAL A 20 25.31 25.45 38.95
N HIS A 21 25.30 24.30 38.26
CA HIS A 21 26.53 23.56 37.96
C HIS A 21 26.49 23.02 36.53
N SER A 22 27.46 23.52 35.76
CA SER A 22 27.84 23.18 34.40
C SER A 22 28.32 21.73 34.28
N HIS A 23 27.75 20.96 33.35
CA HIS A 23 28.46 19.84 32.72
C HIS A 23 28.04 19.70 31.26
N GLU A 24 29.04 19.79 30.38
CA GLU A 24 29.00 19.50 28.94
C GLU A 24 28.64 18.02 28.68
N PRO A 25 27.94 17.71 27.57
CA PRO A 25 27.76 16.33 27.14
C PRO A 25 28.95 15.88 26.29
N VAL A 26 29.68 14.87 26.77
CA VAL A 26 30.72 14.16 26.03
C VAL A 26 30.06 13.25 24.99
N GLU A 27 30.40 13.46 23.73
CA GLU A 27 30.12 12.55 22.61
C GLU A 27 30.81 11.20 22.84
N GLN A 28 30.05 10.09 22.81
CA GLN A 28 30.60 8.76 22.59
C GLN A 28 30.07 8.19 21.28
N SER A 29 31.00 8.09 20.33
CA SER A 29 30.90 7.45 19.04
C SER A 29 30.50 5.97 19.16
N MET A 30 29.39 5.60 18.53
CA MET A 30 29.00 4.20 18.36
C MET A 30 29.89 3.55 17.31
N SER A 31 30.84 2.73 17.75
CA SER A 31 31.54 1.78 16.88
C SER A 31 30.67 0.52 16.69
N SER A 32 30.56 0.10 15.43
CA SER A 32 29.84 -1.09 14.96
C SER A 32 30.24 -2.38 15.70
N PRO A 33 29.30 -3.29 16.01
CA PRO A 33 29.66 -4.56 16.64
C PRO A 33 30.35 -5.46 15.62
N SER A 34 31.64 -5.71 15.86
CA SER A 34 32.44 -6.73 15.19
C SER A 34 31.82 -8.10 15.40
N SER A 35 31.67 -8.85 14.31
CA SER A 35 31.29 -10.25 14.25
C SER A 35 32.06 -11.09 15.27
N PHE A 36 31.37 -11.59 16.30
CA PHE A 36 31.90 -12.64 17.17
C PHE A 36 31.99 -13.94 16.36
N LYS A 37 33.21 -14.37 16.03
CA LYS A 37 33.49 -15.74 15.62
C LYS A 37 33.26 -16.64 16.84
N GLU A 38 32.40 -17.64 16.71
CA GLU A 38 32.30 -18.75 17.65
C GLU A 38 33.65 -19.47 17.69
N THR A 39 34.46 -19.15 18.70
CA THR A 39 35.51 -20.06 19.16
C THR A 39 34.83 -21.12 20.00
N GLU A 40 34.77 -22.35 19.48
CA GLU A 40 34.49 -23.55 20.29
C GLU A 40 35.49 -23.59 21.44
N ILE A 41 35.08 -23.17 22.63
CA ILE A 41 35.86 -23.36 23.85
C ILE A 41 35.61 -24.81 24.26
N GLU A 42 36.52 -25.71 23.89
CA GLU A 42 36.58 -27.05 24.47
C GLU A 42 36.90 -26.91 25.97
N PHE A 43 35.88 -26.87 26.82
CA PHE A 43 36.06 -27.06 28.25
C PHE A 43 36.46 -28.52 28.48
N GLU A 44 37.72 -28.73 28.88
CA GLU A 44 38.18 -30.01 29.42
C GLU A 44 37.22 -30.51 30.51
N ASP A 45 37.02 -31.83 30.58
CA ASP A 45 36.05 -32.51 31.46
C ASP A 45 36.52 -32.58 32.94
N ASP A 46 37.03 -31.45 33.45
CA ASP A 46 37.53 -31.29 34.82
C ASP A 46 36.67 -30.26 35.57
N PRO A 47 36.11 -30.60 36.76
CA PRO A 47 35.27 -29.70 37.55
C PRO A 47 36.02 -28.46 38.07
N ALA A 48 37.35 -28.42 37.98
CA ALA A 48 38.14 -27.21 38.22
C ALA A 48 37.74 -26.03 37.31
N ALA A 49 37.12 -26.29 36.15
CA ALA A 49 36.60 -25.26 35.26
C ALA A 49 35.62 -24.30 35.97
N PHE A 50 34.86 -24.78 36.98
CA PHE A 50 33.93 -23.93 37.75
C PHE A 50 34.62 -22.81 38.53
N SER A 51 35.91 -22.97 38.87
CA SER A 51 36.71 -21.95 39.56
C SER A 51 37.07 -20.77 38.65
N GLN A 52 37.10 -21.00 37.33
CA GLN A 52 37.50 -20.03 36.31
C GLN A 52 36.31 -19.23 35.75
N ILE A 53 35.08 -19.73 35.93
CA ILE A 53 33.87 -19.11 35.40
C ILE A 53 33.30 -18.11 36.42
N LYS A 54 33.43 -16.81 36.14
CA LYS A 54 32.91 -15.74 37.02
C LYS A 54 31.37 -15.73 37.07
N VAL A 55 30.71 -15.95 35.93
CA VAL A 55 29.25 -15.96 35.77
C VAL A 55 28.84 -17.16 34.92
N LEU A 56 27.96 -18.00 35.46
CA LEU A 56 27.37 -19.14 34.74
C LEU A 56 26.15 -18.66 33.95
N THR A 57 26.22 -18.65 32.62
CA THR A 57 25.07 -18.37 31.75
C THR A 57 24.14 -19.58 31.67
N PRO A 58 22.85 -19.41 31.35
CA PRO A 58 21.91 -20.53 31.21
C PRO A 58 22.40 -21.64 30.26
N ASP A 59 23.05 -21.29 29.16
CA ASP A 59 23.56 -22.25 28.17
C ASP A 59 24.74 -23.07 28.71
N LEU A 60 25.66 -22.44 29.46
CA LEU A 60 26.76 -23.13 30.13
C LEU A 60 26.24 -24.07 31.23
N ILE A 61 25.22 -23.65 31.97
CA ILE A 61 24.58 -24.49 32.99
C ILE A 61 24.00 -25.76 32.34
N ASP A 62 23.28 -25.63 31.22
CA ASP A 62 22.72 -26.78 30.52
C ASP A 62 23.79 -27.69 29.90
N TYR A 63 24.88 -27.12 29.39
CA TYR A 63 26.03 -27.89 28.88
C TYR A 63 26.67 -28.75 29.98
N PHE A 64 27.09 -28.15 31.10
CA PHE A 64 27.70 -28.88 32.20
C PHE A 64 26.73 -29.88 32.83
N PHE A 65 25.44 -29.52 32.96
CA PHE A 65 24.43 -30.41 33.51
C PHE A 65 24.19 -31.65 32.65
N LYS A 66 24.28 -31.52 31.31
CA LYS A 66 24.19 -32.67 30.38
C LYS A 66 25.42 -33.57 30.44
N LYS A 67 26.63 -33.01 30.59
CA LYS A 67 27.86 -33.80 30.77
C LYS A 67 27.85 -34.59 32.09
N GLY A 68 27.29 -34.00 33.14
CA GLY A 68 27.23 -34.64 34.46
C GLY A 68 28.54 -34.54 35.25
N PRO A 69 28.62 -35.20 36.42
CA PRO A 69 29.81 -35.11 37.27
C PRO A 69 30.99 -35.91 36.69
N SER A 70 32.20 -35.35 36.76
CA SER A 70 33.43 -36.05 36.40
C SER A 70 33.84 -37.00 37.54
N GLN A 71 33.76 -38.31 37.31
CA GLN A 71 34.02 -39.36 38.30
C GLN A 71 35.03 -40.40 37.79
N PRO A 72 36.30 -40.02 37.59
CA PRO A 72 37.32 -40.95 37.12
C PRO A 72 37.62 -42.05 38.15
N SER A 73 37.93 -43.23 37.65
CA SER A 73 38.54 -44.32 38.41
C SER A 73 40.05 -44.13 38.50
N SER A 74 40.69 -44.87 39.40
CA SER A 74 42.12 -45.00 39.57
C SER A 74 42.81 -45.33 38.25
N ASN A 75 42.22 -46.18 37.41
CA ASN A 75 42.73 -46.55 36.09
C ASN A 75 42.73 -45.39 35.07
N ASP A 76 41.89 -44.38 35.28
CA ASP A 76 41.77 -43.21 34.38
C ASP A 76 42.79 -42.11 34.70
N LEU A 77 43.70 -42.35 35.66
CA LEU A 77 44.77 -41.45 36.07
C LEU A 77 46.11 -41.86 35.48
N PRO A 78 47.00 -40.90 35.10
CA PRO A 78 48.31 -41.21 34.51
C PRO A 78 49.18 -42.17 35.34
N SER A 79 49.04 -42.13 36.67
CA SER A 79 49.78 -42.94 37.63
C SER A 79 49.03 -44.19 38.13
N LYS A 80 47.82 -44.46 37.60
CA LYS A 80 46.87 -45.48 38.10
C LYS A 80 46.51 -45.38 39.60
N ILE A 81 46.85 -44.26 40.24
CA ILE A 81 46.70 -44.02 41.68
C ILE A 81 46.34 -42.55 41.89
N PHE A 82 45.40 -42.28 42.80
CA PHE A 82 45.04 -40.92 43.20
C PHE A 82 46.22 -40.19 43.88
N PRO A 83 46.49 -38.92 43.54
CA PRO A 83 47.57 -38.16 44.16
C PRO A 83 47.41 -38.06 45.69
N LYS A 84 48.50 -38.36 46.42
CA LYS A 84 48.54 -38.29 47.88
C LYS A 84 48.82 -36.85 48.34
N ASP A 85 48.24 -36.47 49.47
CA ASP A 85 48.54 -35.22 50.19
C ASP A 85 49.92 -35.30 50.88
N ILE A 86 50.34 -34.18 51.48
CA ILE A 86 51.59 -34.07 52.27
C ILE A 86 51.68 -35.07 53.44
N HIS A 87 50.59 -35.74 53.80
CA HIS A 87 50.50 -36.74 54.86
C HIS A 87 50.24 -38.16 54.31
N GLY A 88 50.36 -38.38 53.00
CA GLY A 88 50.22 -39.69 52.37
C GLY A 88 48.78 -40.16 52.11
N ARG A 89 47.76 -39.33 52.35
CA ARG A 89 46.32 -39.66 52.16
C ARG A 89 45.84 -39.21 50.78
N CYS A 90 44.92 -39.94 50.17
CA CYS A 90 44.38 -39.62 48.85
C CYS A 90 42.86 -39.78 48.81
N PHE A 91 42.27 -39.29 47.72
CA PHE A 91 40.88 -39.59 47.38
C PHE A 91 40.70 -41.09 47.11
N HIS A 92 39.55 -41.65 47.50
CA HIS A 92 39.21 -43.05 47.26
C HIS A 92 37.84 -43.15 46.57
N GLU A 93 37.72 -44.01 45.55
CA GLU A 93 36.49 -44.14 44.73
C GLU A 93 35.25 -44.51 45.54
N ASN A 94 35.42 -45.22 46.65
CA ASN A 94 34.34 -45.53 47.60
C ASN A 94 33.57 -44.28 48.06
N LEU A 95 34.17 -43.09 48.04
CA LEU A 95 33.50 -41.84 48.37
C LEU A 95 32.41 -41.44 47.35
N TYR A 96 32.46 -41.96 46.13
CA TYR A 96 31.36 -41.82 45.15
C TYR A 96 30.12 -42.61 45.56
N TRP A 97 30.22 -43.54 46.50
CA TRP A 97 29.14 -44.44 46.89
C TRP A 97 28.65 -44.13 48.30
N LYS A 98 27.34 -44.19 48.49
CA LYS A 98 26.71 -44.10 49.81
C LYS A 98 25.92 -45.36 50.09
N ASN A 99 25.96 -45.79 51.34
CA ASN A 99 25.15 -46.92 51.79
C ASN A 99 23.76 -46.41 52.16
N SER A 100 22.73 -47.02 51.58
CA SER A 100 21.34 -46.71 51.92
C SER A 100 20.95 -47.46 53.20
N PHE A 101 19.87 -47.03 53.86
CA PHE A 101 19.37 -47.70 55.07
C PHE A 101 18.96 -49.16 54.82
N SER A 102 18.67 -49.50 53.56
CA SER A 102 18.38 -50.85 53.06
C SER A 102 19.62 -51.70 52.74
N GLY A 103 20.85 -51.17 52.93
CA GLY A 103 22.10 -51.83 52.51
C GLY A 103 22.43 -51.69 51.02
N GLU A 104 21.59 -51.02 50.24
CA GLU A 104 21.81 -50.80 48.82
C GLU A 104 22.81 -49.65 48.57
N LEU A 105 23.88 -49.92 47.81
CA LEU A 105 24.88 -48.93 47.43
C LEU A 105 24.32 -48.00 46.34
N SER A 106 24.15 -46.72 46.66
CA SER A 106 23.75 -45.71 45.67
C SER A 106 24.92 -44.78 45.32
N ARG A 107 25.12 -44.54 44.02
CA ARG A 107 26.16 -43.65 43.52
C ARG A 107 25.73 -42.19 43.66
N ARG A 108 26.60 -41.34 44.23
CA ARG A 108 26.38 -39.90 44.35
C ARG A 108 26.47 -39.25 42.97
N LYS A 109 25.32 -38.82 42.43
CA LYS A 109 25.20 -38.19 41.11
C LYS A 109 25.69 -36.73 41.05
N TRP A 110 26.16 -36.17 42.16
CA TRP A 110 26.59 -34.78 42.30
C TRP A 110 28.10 -34.64 42.54
N LEU A 111 28.77 -35.68 43.01
CA LEU A 111 30.16 -35.59 43.47
C LEU A 111 31.11 -35.71 42.27
N SER A 112 31.92 -34.68 42.01
CA SER A 112 32.93 -34.69 40.94
C SER A 112 34.34 -34.58 41.50
N TYR A 113 35.33 -35.16 40.84
CA TYR A 113 36.75 -35.08 41.23
C TYR A 113 37.58 -34.41 40.14
N SER A 114 38.41 -33.44 40.53
CA SER A 114 39.37 -32.75 39.66
C SER A 114 40.71 -33.46 39.66
N LYS A 115 41.15 -33.93 38.49
CA LYS A 115 42.48 -34.54 38.31
C LYS A 115 43.58 -33.49 38.44
N LYS A 116 43.31 -32.26 37.97
CA LYS A 116 44.28 -31.15 38.01
C LYS A 116 44.51 -30.61 39.42
N LEU A 117 43.45 -30.43 40.19
CA LEU A 117 43.53 -29.77 41.51
C LEU A 117 43.58 -30.75 42.70
N ASN A 118 43.42 -32.06 42.46
CA ASN A 118 43.27 -33.07 43.50
C ASN A 118 42.22 -32.66 44.56
N LYS A 119 41.02 -32.32 44.10
CA LYS A 119 39.91 -31.79 44.91
C LYS A 119 38.58 -32.34 44.43
N ILE A 120 37.62 -32.49 45.36
CA ILE A 120 36.22 -32.82 45.03
C ILE A 120 35.35 -31.57 44.99
N PHE A 121 34.36 -31.60 44.08
CA PHE A 121 33.39 -30.55 43.85
C PHE A 121 31.98 -31.14 43.85
N CYS A 122 31.00 -30.30 44.19
CA CYS A 122 29.60 -30.63 44.06
C CYS A 122 29.04 -30.00 42.78
N HIS A 123 28.80 -30.85 41.78
CA HIS A 123 28.27 -30.47 40.47
C HIS A 123 26.92 -29.75 40.57
N TYR A 124 26.01 -30.23 41.44
CA TYR A 124 24.70 -29.59 41.60
C TYR A 124 24.81 -28.23 42.30
N CYS A 125 25.62 -28.11 43.35
CA CYS A 125 25.83 -26.83 44.03
C CYS A 125 26.57 -25.82 43.15
N ALA A 126 27.50 -26.28 42.30
CA ALA A 126 28.18 -25.43 41.34
C ALA A 126 27.22 -24.83 40.30
N LEU A 127 26.23 -25.61 39.85
CA LEU A 127 25.28 -25.18 38.81
C LEU A 127 24.05 -24.45 39.34
N PHE A 128 23.52 -24.86 40.51
CA PHE A 128 22.20 -24.44 41.00
C PHE A 128 22.18 -23.91 42.43
N GLY A 129 23.33 -23.92 43.12
CA GLY A 129 23.49 -23.45 44.49
C GLY A 129 23.52 -21.92 44.61
N LYS A 130 23.34 -21.42 45.84
CA LYS A 130 23.62 -20.01 46.17
C LYS A 130 25.12 -19.86 46.45
N ASN A 131 25.70 -18.67 46.26
CA ASN A 131 27.14 -18.35 46.41
C ASN A 131 27.73 -18.59 47.83
N GLU A 132 26.99 -19.22 48.74
CA GLU A 132 27.34 -19.42 50.16
C GLU A 132 28.25 -20.63 50.41
N GLN A 133 28.31 -21.63 49.51
CA GLN A 133 29.16 -22.83 49.65
C GLN A 133 30.33 -22.87 48.66
N ILE A 134 31.16 -21.82 48.65
CA ILE A 134 32.33 -21.67 47.77
C ILE A 134 33.26 -22.90 47.84
N ASN A 135 33.42 -23.49 49.04
CA ASN A 135 34.28 -24.65 49.30
C ASN A 135 33.93 -25.91 48.48
N TRP A 136 32.67 -26.09 48.09
CA TRP A 136 32.23 -27.25 47.31
C TRP A 136 31.93 -26.91 45.85
N SER A 137 31.67 -25.64 45.51
CA SER A 137 31.28 -25.21 44.17
C SER A 137 32.43 -24.61 43.35
N ARG A 138 33.31 -23.79 43.97
CA ARG A 138 34.35 -23.04 43.26
C ARG A 138 35.77 -23.37 43.69
N GLU A 139 36.01 -23.56 45.00
CA GLU A 139 37.37 -23.80 45.51
C GLU A 139 37.73 -25.28 45.62
N GLY A 140 36.73 -26.15 45.80
CA GLY A 140 36.88 -27.60 45.94
C GLY A 140 37.43 -28.04 47.31
N PHE A 141 37.08 -29.26 47.71
CA PHE A 141 37.46 -29.87 48.99
C PHE A 141 38.59 -30.90 48.82
N SER A 142 39.61 -30.87 49.69
CA SER A 142 40.76 -31.80 49.66
C SER A 142 41.19 -32.34 51.03
N ASN A 143 40.41 -32.14 52.09
CA ASN A 143 40.78 -32.67 53.42
C ASN A 143 40.38 -34.15 53.55
N TRP A 144 41.28 -35.03 53.14
CA TRP A 144 41.05 -36.47 53.09
C TRP A 144 40.86 -37.14 54.46
N LYS A 145 41.35 -36.54 55.55
CA LYS A 145 41.22 -37.08 56.92
C LYS A 145 39.75 -37.26 57.32
N ASN A 146 38.93 -36.26 56.99
CA ASN A 146 37.53 -36.17 57.41
C ASN A 146 36.58 -36.20 56.20
N ALA A 147 37.04 -36.71 55.05
CA ALA A 147 36.29 -36.61 53.79
C ALA A 147 34.91 -37.28 53.89
N SER A 148 34.82 -38.48 54.45
CA SER A 148 33.56 -39.20 54.62
C SER A 148 32.55 -38.40 55.46
N ALA A 149 32.95 -37.93 56.65
CA ALA A 149 32.10 -37.14 57.53
C ALA A 149 31.67 -35.80 56.89
N ARG A 150 32.58 -35.11 56.21
CA ARG A 150 32.30 -33.82 55.56
C ARG A 150 31.40 -33.96 54.34
N ILE A 151 31.51 -35.05 53.58
CA ILE A 151 30.59 -35.38 52.48
C ILE A 151 29.18 -35.58 53.02
N VAL A 152 29.01 -36.32 54.12
CA VAL A 152 27.69 -36.53 54.73
C VAL A 152 27.07 -35.22 55.20
N VAL A 153 27.85 -34.37 55.89
CA VAL A 153 27.37 -33.03 56.32
C VAL A 153 26.99 -32.13 55.15
N HIS A 154 27.72 -32.18 54.03
CA HIS A 154 27.35 -31.44 52.83
C HIS A 154 26.08 -32.00 52.19
N GLU A 155 25.99 -33.33 52.05
CA GLU A 155 24.86 -34.02 51.44
C GLU A 155 23.54 -33.76 52.18
N THR A 156 23.58 -33.57 53.50
CA THR A 156 22.41 -33.22 54.31
C THR A 156 22.17 -31.72 54.48
N SER A 157 23.02 -30.87 53.92
CA SER A 157 22.86 -29.42 54.03
C SER A 157 21.69 -28.90 53.17
N GLU A 158 20.98 -27.90 53.68
CA GLU A 158 19.84 -27.29 52.97
C GLU A 158 20.23 -26.77 51.58
N ALA A 159 21.38 -26.12 51.46
CA ALA A 159 21.90 -25.61 50.19
C ALA A 159 22.08 -26.72 49.14
N HIS A 160 22.61 -27.87 49.56
CA HIS A 160 22.77 -29.05 48.69
C HIS A 160 21.43 -29.66 48.30
N ILE A 161 20.51 -29.80 49.27
CA ILE A 161 19.18 -30.37 49.03
C ILE A 161 18.42 -29.52 48.01
N MET A 162 18.42 -28.20 48.16
CA MET A 162 17.77 -27.28 47.23
C MET A 162 18.37 -27.33 45.83
N ALA A 163 19.71 -27.37 45.72
CA ALA A 163 20.39 -27.53 44.43
C ALA A 163 20.07 -28.88 43.77
N SER A 164 20.00 -29.95 44.56
CA SER A 164 19.66 -31.31 44.10
C SER A 164 18.21 -31.40 43.62
N LEU A 165 17.27 -30.76 44.32
CA LEU A 165 15.87 -30.66 43.88
C LEU A 165 15.78 -29.95 42.53
N LYS A 166 16.45 -28.80 42.36
CA LYS A 166 16.50 -28.08 41.08
C LYS A 166 17.05 -28.95 39.95
N ALA A 167 18.13 -29.70 40.20
CA ALA A 167 18.69 -30.65 39.24
C ALA A 167 17.68 -31.73 38.85
N ILE A 168 16.98 -32.33 39.82
CA ILE A 168 15.98 -33.37 39.56
C ILE A 168 14.81 -32.82 38.73
N TYR A 169 14.25 -31.66 39.10
CA TYR A 169 13.17 -31.02 38.33
C TYR A 169 13.60 -30.68 36.91
N ARG A 170 14.81 -30.14 36.73
CA ARG A 170 15.34 -29.81 35.39
C ARG A 170 15.57 -31.07 34.56
N LYS A 171 16.03 -32.17 35.18
CA LYS A 171 16.18 -33.47 34.52
C LYS A 171 14.84 -34.05 34.06
N ALA A 172 13.79 -33.90 34.88
CA ALA A 172 12.44 -34.32 34.52
C ALA A 172 11.80 -33.45 33.42
N ALA A 173 12.19 -32.17 33.31
CA ALA A 173 11.69 -31.24 32.30
C ALA A 173 12.37 -31.37 30.93
N PHE A 174 13.53 -32.02 30.83
CA PHE A 174 14.28 -32.16 29.56
C PHE A 174 13.49 -32.74 28.37
N PRO A 175 12.57 -33.71 28.53
CA PRO A 175 11.75 -34.19 27.42
C PRO A 175 10.61 -33.22 27.04
N LEU A 176 10.15 -32.40 27.99
CA LEU A 176 9.02 -31.49 27.81
C LEU A 176 9.43 -30.20 27.09
N ILE A 177 10.64 -29.69 27.34
CA ILE A 177 11.12 -28.44 26.73
C ILE A 177 11.18 -28.55 25.19
N PRO A 178 11.81 -29.58 24.58
CA PRO A 178 11.81 -29.78 23.13
C PRO A 178 10.39 -29.87 22.55
N SER A 179 9.50 -30.64 23.19
CA SER A 179 8.11 -30.79 22.75
C SER A 179 7.32 -29.47 22.78
N LEU A 180 7.53 -28.64 23.81
CA LEU A 180 6.93 -27.31 23.88
C LEU A 180 7.49 -26.37 22.80
N THR A 181 8.79 -26.42 22.54
CA THR A 181 9.41 -25.62 21.47
C THR A 181 8.93 -26.05 20.09
N GLU A 182 8.81 -27.35 19.83
CA GLU A 182 8.25 -27.90 18.59
C GLU A 182 6.79 -27.50 18.42
N LYS A 183 5.97 -27.62 19.46
CA LYS A 183 4.56 -27.19 19.44
C LYS A 183 4.43 -25.70 19.13
N SER A 184 5.28 -24.87 19.73
CA SER A 184 5.29 -23.42 19.50
C SER A 184 5.71 -23.08 18.07
N ALA A 185 6.71 -23.79 17.53
CA ALA A 185 7.13 -23.66 16.14
C ALA A 185 6.03 -24.08 15.15
N MET A 186 5.31 -25.17 15.44
CA MET A 186 4.18 -25.64 14.63
C MET A 186 3.03 -24.63 14.61
N ILE A 187 2.68 -24.05 15.75
CA ILE A 187 1.66 -22.98 15.82
C ILE A 187 2.11 -21.77 15.00
N ALA A 188 3.38 -21.38 15.07
CA ALA A 188 3.90 -20.26 14.29
C ALA A 188 3.83 -20.53 12.77
N ILE A 189 4.08 -21.76 12.32
CA ILE A 189 3.94 -22.17 10.91
C ILE A 189 2.48 -22.11 10.49
N GLN A 190 1.56 -22.66 11.29
CA GLN A 190 0.11 -22.62 11.00
C GLN A 190 -0.41 -21.18 10.92
N ASN A 191 0.00 -20.31 11.86
CA ASN A 191 -0.37 -18.90 11.86
C ASN A 191 0.13 -18.17 10.61
N LYS A 192 1.36 -18.46 10.16
CA LYS A 192 1.91 -17.91 8.91
C LYS A 192 1.04 -18.28 7.71
N GLU A 193 0.64 -19.55 7.62
CA GLU A 193 -0.21 -20.03 6.53
C GLU A 193 -1.59 -19.37 6.57
N ILE A 194 -2.22 -19.27 7.75
CA ILE A 194 -3.50 -18.58 7.92
C ILE A 194 -3.39 -17.12 7.49
N VAL A 195 -2.39 -16.38 7.97
CA VAL A 195 -2.18 -14.97 7.61
C VAL A 195 -1.92 -14.82 6.12
N SER A 196 -1.20 -15.75 5.47
CA SER A 196 -1.02 -15.75 4.02
C SER A 196 -2.36 -15.77 3.27
N HIS A 197 -3.27 -16.68 3.64
CA HIS A 197 -4.61 -16.72 3.05
C HIS A 197 -5.40 -15.42 3.29
N LEU A 198 -5.29 -14.82 4.47
CA LEU A 198 -5.96 -13.55 4.79
C LEU A 198 -5.39 -12.37 4.01
N ILE A 199 -4.09 -12.39 3.69
CA ILE A 199 -3.45 -11.42 2.79
C ILE A 199 -4.04 -11.57 1.39
N ASP A 200 -4.16 -12.78 0.87
CA ASP A 200 -4.73 -13.04 -0.47
C ASP A 200 -6.18 -12.56 -0.56
N ILE A 201 -7.00 -12.83 0.45
CA ILE A 201 -8.37 -12.30 0.55
C ILE A 201 -8.36 -10.76 0.57
N THR A 202 -7.46 -10.15 1.35
CA THR A 202 -7.36 -8.68 1.45
C THR A 202 -6.97 -8.05 0.11
N LEU A 203 -6.00 -8.65 -0.59
CA LEU A 203 -5.57 -8.23 -1.93
C LEU A 203 -6.70 -8.37 -2.95
N PHE A 204 -7.42 -9.49 -2.94
CA PHE A 204 -8.57 -9.71 -3.81
C PHE A 204 -9.64 -8.63 -3.59
N LEU A 205 -10.09 -8.45 -2.34
CA LEU A 205 -11.14 -7.47 -2.03
C LEU A 205 -10.70 -6.04 -2.33
N GLY A 206 -9.45 -5.68 -2.02
CA GLY A 206 -8.87 -4.38 -2.33
C GLY A 206 -8.86 -4.11 -3.83
N ARG A 207 -8.25 -5.00 -4.63
CA ARG A 207 -8.12 -4.86 -6.09
C ARG A 207 -9.46 -4.78 -6.82
N HIS A 208 -10.48 -5.48 -6.31
CA HIS A 208 -11.84 -5.45 -6.86
C HIS A 208 -12.73 -4.34 -6.27
N CYS A 209 -12.20 -3.56 -5.32
CA CYS A 209 -12.93 -2.51 -4.61
C CYS A 209 -14.24 -3.04 -3.97
N LEU A 210 -14.17 -4.21 -3.33
CA LEU A 210 -15.29 -4.89 -2.68
C LEU A 210 -15.32 -4.60 -1.17
N SER A 211 -16.52 -4.59 -0.58
CA SER A 211 -16.68 -4.44 0.86
C SER A 211 -16.06 -5.61 1.61
N PHE A 212 -15.35 -5.31 2.70
CA PHE A 212 -14.76 -6.36 3.54
C PHE A 212 -15.80 -6.93 4.52
N ARG A 213 -16.59 -6.03 5.11
CA ARG A 213 -17.52 -6.33 6.19
C ARG A 213 -18.96 -6.39 5.69
N GLY A 214 -19.72 -7.30 6.28
CA GLY A 214 -21.16 -7.41 6.10
C GLY A 214 -21.93 -6.51 7.08
N HIS A 215 -23.24 -6.40 6.88
CA HIS A 215 -24.13 -5.73 7.85
C HIS A 215 -24.18 -6.49 9.19
N ARG A 216 -24.12 -7.83 9.12
CA ARG A 216 -23.96 -8.74 10.26
C ARG A 216 -22.79 -9.66 9.95
N GLU A 217 -22.09 -10.09 10.99
CA GLU A 217 -20.92 -10.95 10.83
C GLU A 217 -20.84 -12.05 11.91
N GLY A 218 -21.97 -12.36 12.54
CA GLY A 218 -22.07 -13.42 13.52
C GLY A 218 -21.94 -14.79 12.85
N TRP A 219 -21.45 -15.78 13.59
CA TRP A 219 -21.26 -17.12 13.05
C TRP A 219 -22.58 -17.79 12.62
N LYS A 220 -23.70 -17.39 13.23
CA LYS A 220 -25.06 -17.84 12.91
C LYS A 220 -25.68 -17.17 11.68
N ASP A 221 -25.13 -16.04 11.21
CA ASP A 221 -25.66 -15.33 10.04
C ASP A 221 -25.27 -16.07 8.75
N GLU A 222 -26.17 -16.18 7.76
CA GLU A 222 -25.84 -16.87 6.49
C GLU A 222 -24.77 -16.14 5.68
N ILE A 223 -24.85 -14.81 5.63
CA ILE A 223 -23.93 -13.91 4.92
C ILE A 223 -23.19 -13.06 5.96
N ARG A 224 -21.87 -13.25 6.06
CA ARG A 224 -21.02 -12.67 7.13
C ARG A 224 -20.08 -11.59 6.61
N GLY A 225 -20.26 -11.20 5.35
CA GLY A 225 -19.42 -10.22 4.65
C GLY A 225 -18.30 -10.89 3.87
N ASN A 226 -17.86 -10.26 2.77
CA ASN A 226 -16.99 -10.91 1.80
C ASN A 226 -15.68 -11.41 2.41
N PHE A 227 -15.10 -10.74 3.40
CA PHE A 227 -13.85 -11.18 4.03
C PHE A 227 -14.01 -12.51 4.79
N LYS A 228 -15.05 -12.61 5.63
CA LYS A 228 -15.33 -13.83 6.40
C LYS A 228 -15.84 -14.95 5.51
N ASP A 229 -16.72 -14.65 4.57
CA ASP A 229 -17.28 -15.65 3.67
C ASP A 229 -16.20 -16.23 2.72
N LEU A 230 -15.25 -15.40 2.25
CA LEU A 230 -14.09 -15.89 1.50
C LEU A 230 -13.13 -16.72 2.37
N ALA A 231 -12.94 -16.36 3.64
CA ALA A 231 -12.13 -17.17 4.55
C ALA A 231 -12.77 -18.54 4.81
N ILE A 232 -14.09 -18.61 4.98
CA ILE A 232 -14.84 -19.87 5.11
C ILE A 232 -14.72 -20.68 3.81
N LEU A 233 -14.75 -20.03 2.64
CA LEU A 233 -14.54 -20.68 1.36
C LEU A 233 -13.13 -21.28 1.24
N LEU A 234 -12.08 -20.51 1.57
CA LEU A 234 -10.70 -20.99 1.54
C LEU A 234 -10.43 -22.09 2.58
N ALA A 235 -11.13 -22.05 3.72
CA ALA A 235 -11.01 -23.08 4.75
C ALA A 235 -11.44 -24.47 4.25
N LYS A 236 -12.26 -24.57 3.19
CA LYS A 236 -12.56 -25.86 2.55
C LYS A 236 -11.31 -26.54 1.97
N TYR A 237 -10.28 -25.77 1.67
CA TYR A 237 -9.06 -26.24 1.01
C TYR A 237 -7.79 -26.05 1.86
N SER A 238 -7.85 -25.26 2.96
CA SER A 238 -6.73 -25.07 3.88
C SER A 238 -7.07 -25.64 5.27
N PRO A 239 -6.48 -26.79 5.65
CA PRO A 239 -6.69 -27.39 6.96
C PRO A 239 -6.35 -26.47 8.14
N PRO A 240 -5.24 -25.69 8.12
CA PRO A 240 -4.93 -24.73 9.19
C PRO A 240 -5.99 -23.66 9.37
N LEU A 241 -6.52 -23.11 8.27
CA LEU A 241 -7.59 -22.10 8.33
C LEU A 241 -8.90 -22.71 8.85
N ALA A 242 -9.22 -23.95 8.46
CA ALA A 242 -10.39 -24.67 8.95
C ALA A 242 -10.35 -24.92 10.47
N MET A 243 -9.20 -25.42 10.97
CA MET A 243 -9.00 -25.63 12.40
C MET A 243 -9.17 -24.31 13.17
N HIS A 244 -8.54 -23.23 12.69
CA HIS A 244 -8.64 -21.92 13.31
C HIS A 244 -10.07 -21.37 13.36
N ILE A 245 -10.83 -21.51 12.28
CA ILE A 245 -12.25 -21.08 12.26
C ILE A 245 -13.07 -21.88 13.28
N ASN A 246 -12.86 -23.19 13.35
CA ASN A 246 -13.55 -24.04 14.31
C ASN A 246 -13.19 -23.66 15.76
N GLU A 247 -11.92 -23.38 16.05
CA GLU A 247 -11.47 -22.89 17.36
C GLU A 247 -12.11 -21.55 17.73
N ILE A 248 -12.22 -20.60 16.79
CA ILE A 248 -12.87 -19.32 17.06
C ILE A 248 -14.38 -19.51 17.32
N GLN A 249 -15.03 -20.43 16.61
CA GLN A 249 -16.46 -20.73 16.79
C GLN A 249 -16.73 -21.37 18.15
N ASN A 250 -15.86 -22.29 18.60
CA ASN A 250 -16.07 -23.05 19.84
C ASN A 250 -15.56 -22.31 21.09
N CYS A 251 -14.41 -21.65 21.01
CA CYS A 251 -13.72 -21.07 22.17
C CYS A 251 -13.99 -19.56 22.35
N GLY A 252 -14.66 -18.91 21.38
CA GLY A 252 -15.08 -17.51 21.48
C GLY A 252 -13.94 -16.55 21.77
N ARG A 253 -14.01 -15.81 22.90
CA ARG A 253 -13.02 -14.77 23.27
C ARG A 253 -11.67 -15.30 23.76
N LYS A 254 -11.54 -16.61 24.03
CA LYS A 254 -10.31 -17.21 24.57
C LYS A 254 -9.24 -17.47 23.50
N THR A 255 -9.59 -17.40 22.22
CA THR A 255 -8.69 -17.66 21.08
C THR A 255 -8.47 -16.39 20.26
N GLN A 256 -7.29 -16.23 19.66
CA GLN A 256 -6.99 -15.04 18.85
C GLN A 256 -7.78 -15.06 17.54
N ASN A 257 -8.71 -14.13 17.38
CA ASN A 257 -9.53 -14.06 16.17
C ASN A 257 -8.83 -13.28 15.03
N PHE A 258 -8.18 -14.00 14.12
CA PHE A 258 -7.56 -13.44 12.91
C PHE A 258 -8.57 -12.89 11.88
N LEU A 259 -9.84 -13.30 11.96
CA LEU A 259 -10.91 -12.87 11.05
C LEU A 259 -11.63 -11.61 11.52
N SER A 260 -11.18 -11.03 12.63
CA SER A 260 -11.79 -9.85 13.20
C SER A 260 -11.59 -8.61 12.34
N TRP A 261 -12.50 -7.68 12.54
CA TRP A 261 -12.52 -6.39 11.88
C TRP A 261 -11.24 -5.58 12.16
N GLN A 262 -10.66 -5.73 13.36
CA GLN A 262 -9.40 -5.11 13.79
C GLN A 262 -8.22 -5.67 13.00
N ARG A 263 -8.18 -6.98 12.76
CA ARG A 263 -7.14 -7.63 11.96
C ARG A 263 -7.19 -7.19 10.51
N GLN A 264 -8.38 -7.02 9.93
CA GLN A 264 -8.53 -6.40 8.61
C GLN A 264 -7.90 -4.99 8.56
N ASN A 265 -8.09 -4.20 9.62
CA ASN A 265 -7.51 -2.85 9.74
C ASN A 265 -5.99 -2.87 9.99
N GLN A 266 -5.41 -3.99 10.37
CA GLN A 266 -3.95 -4.17 10.48
C GLN A 266 -3.35 -4.69 9.15
N LEU A 267 -4.06 -5.60 8.48
CA LEU A 267 -3.63 -6.20 7.20
C LEU A 267 -3.54 -5.16 6.08
N ILE A 268 -4.54 -4.28 5.95
CA ILE A 268 -4.57 -3.28 4.86
C ILE A 268 -3.35 -2.35 4.94
N PRO A 269 -3.07 -1.66 6.07
CA PRO A 269 -1.86 -0.85 6.21
C PRO A 269 -0.59 -1.65 5.98
N ALA A 270 -0.47 -2.86 6.56
CA ALA A 270 0.74 -3.68 6.42
C ALA A 270 1.06 -4.03 4.95
N ILE A 271 0.03 -4.39 4.16
CA ILE A 271 0.18 -4.65 2.73
C ILE A 271 0.57 -3.36 2.00
N SER A 272 -0.10 -2.24 2.28
CA SER A 272 0.22 -0.97 1.63
C SER A 272 1.63 -0.46 1.96
N THR A 273 2.10 -0.64 3.19
CA THR A 273 3.46 -0.30 3.61
C THR A 273 4.47 -1.17 2.86
N ASN A 274 4.18 -2.45 2.66
CA ASN A 274 5.04 -3.29 1.83
C ASN A 274 5.12 -2.80 0.38
N ILE A 275 3.98 -2.42 -0.21
CA ILE A 275 3.94 -1.83 -1.56
C ILE A 275 4.79 -0.56 -1.61
N LYS A 276 4.63 0.36 -0.64
CA LYS A 276 5.44 1.57 -0.51
C LYS A 276 6.92 1.25 -0.43
N ASN A 277 7.33 0.28 0.38
CA ASN A 277 8.72 -0.13 0.53
C ASN A 277 9.33 -0.69 -0.77
N VAL A 278 8.57 -1.48 -1.53
CA VAL A 278 9.03 -1.99 -2.83
C VAL A 278 9.23 -0.82 -3.81
N ILE A 279 8.28 0.11 -3.89
CA ILE A 279 8.39 1.31 -4.73
C ILE A 279 9.57 2.17 -4.29
N GLN A 280 9.78 2.34 -2.98
CA GLN A 280 10.88 3.10 -2.40
C GLN A 280 12.24 2.50 -2.78
N GLN A 281 12.39 1.16 -2.72
CA GLN A 281 13.59 0.48 -3.19
C GLN A 281 13.82 0.68 -4.69
N GLU A 282 12.76 0.65 -5.50
CA GLU A 282 12.86 0.95 -6.93
C GLU A 282 13.30 2.40 -7.19
N LEU A 283 12.79 3.36 -6.40
CA LEU A 283 13.16 4.78 -6.48
C LEU A 283 14.62 5.03 -6.08
N PHE A 284 15.10 4.44 -4.98
CA PHE A 284 16.50 4.55 -4.59
C PHE A 284 17.43 3.98 -5.64
N ASN A 285 17.02 2.90 -6.31
CA ASN A 285 17.76 2.38 -7.44
C ASN A 285 17.69 3.33 -8.64
N ALA A 286 16.56 3.95 -8.95
CA ALA A 286 16.43 4.88 -10.08
C ALA A 286 17.25 6.18 -9.93
N HIS A 287 17.45 6.64 -8.69
CA HIS A 287 17.90 7.98 -8.31
C HIS A 287 16.95 9.07 -8.78
N TYR A 288 16.94 9.37 -10.08
CA TYR A 288 16.14 10.46 -10.64
C TYR A 288 14.67 10.09 -10.77
N PHE A 289 13.81 10.99 -10.31
CA PHE A 289 12.37 10.84 -10.41
C PHE A 289 11.69 12.20 -10.63
N SER A 290 10.41 12.13 -10.96
CA SER A 290 9.56 13.29 -11.12
C SER A 290 8.22 13.06 -10.42
N ILE A 291 7.57 14.15 -9.98
CA ILE A 291 6.29 14.10 -9.27
C ILE A 291 5.14 14.72 -10.07
N SER A 292 3.96 14.15 -9.92
CA SER A 292 2.69 14.76 -10.30
C SER A 292 1.79 14.87 -9.08
N LEU A 293 1.27 16.06 -8.83
CA LEU A 293 0.24 16.29 -7.82
C LEU A 293 -1.04 16.74 -8.50
N ASP A 294 -2.14 16.13 -8.09
CA ASP A 294 -3.48 16.44 -8.59
C ASP A 294 -4.48 16.33 -7.44
N SER A 295 -5.51 17.17 -7.42
CA SER A 295 -6.55 17.13 -6.39
C SER A 295 -7.96 16.97 -6.97
N THR A 296 -8.83 16.32 -6.20
CA THR A 296 -10.26 16.22 -6.52
C THR A 296 -11.09 16.25 -5.24
N PHE A 297 -12.33 16.71 -5.34
CA PHE A 297 -13.32 16.47 -4.29
C PHE A 297 -13.78 15.01 -4.33
N ASP A 298 -13.80 14.38 -3.16
CA ASP A 298 -14.45 13.08 -2.97
C ASP A 298 -15.97 13.23 -2.79
N ILE A 299 -16.67 12.10 -2.69
CA ILE A 299 -18.14 12.10 -2.53
C ILE A 299 -18.62 12.71 -1.22
N SER A 300 -17.75 12.81 -0.23
CA SER A 300 -18.00 13.46 1.06
C SER A 300 -17.63 14.94 1.01
N LYS A 301 -17.36 15.50 -0.18
CA LYS A 301 -16.92 16.88 -0.44
C LYS A 301 -15.61 17.24 0.26
N LYS A 302 -14.78 16.25 0.55
CA LYS A 302 -13.42 16.47 1.07
C LYS A 302 -12.45 16.49 -0.11
N GLU A 303 -11.54 17.45 -0.10
CA GLU A 303 -10.49 17.50 -1.12
C GLU A 303 -9.41 16.47 -0.84
N GLN A 304 -9.07 15.69 -1.86
CA GLN A 304 -8.11 14.59 -1.80
C GLN A 304 -6.98 14.90 -2.77
N LEU A 305 -5.77 15.05 -2.24
CA LEU A 305 -4.55 15.23 -3.00
C LEU A 305 -3.95 13.87 -3.30
N SER A 306 -3.68 13.60 -4.58
CA SER A 306 -2.97 12.40 -5.02
C SER A 306 -1.54 12.76 -5.45
N MET A 307 -0.57 11.98 -4.98
CA MET A 307 0.83 12.10 -5.37
C MET A 307 1.27 10.88 -6.16
N VAL A 308 1.66 11.12 -7.41
CA VAL A 308 2.17 10.11 -8.32
C VAL A 308 3.64 10.40 -8.62
N ILE A 309 4.49 9.39 -8.51
CA ILE A 309 5.91 9.51 -8.89
C ILE A 309 6.18 8.73 -10.16
N ARG A 310 6.95 9.33 -11.06
CA ARG A 310 7.43 8.73 -12.30
C ARG A 310 8.95 8.55 -12.25
N TYR A 311 9.41 7.36 -12.59
CA TYR A 311 10.83 6.99 -12.58
C TYR A 311 11.10 5.87 -13.59
N ILE A 312 12.38 5.60 -13.86
CA ILE A 312 12.79 4.49 -14.73
C ILE A 312 13.29 3.36 -13.85
N ASN A 313 12.64 2.20 -13.94
CA ASN A 313 13.13 1.02 -13.24
C ASN A 313 14.44 0.57 -13.88
N LYS A 314 15.57 0.70 -13.18
CA LYS A 314 16.90 0.37 -13.73
C LYS A 314 17.03 -1.08 -14.18
N LYS A 315 16.29 -2.02 -13.58
CA LYS A 315 16.38 -3.45 -13.92
C LYS A 315 15.69 -3.77 -15.25
N THR A 316 14.55 -3.13 -15.51
CA THR A 316 13.73 -3.41 -16.70
C THR A 316 13.92 -2.37 -17.81
N GLY A 317 14.42 -1.18 -17.49
CA GLY A 317 14.47 -0.04 -18.39
C GLY A 317 13.10 0.58 -18.70
N ILE A 318 12.04 0.12 -18.04
CA ILE A 318 10.66 0.56 -18.27
C ILE A 318 10.34 1.77 -17.39
N VAL A 319 9.55 2.69 -17.94
CA VAL A 319 9.02 3.85 -17.21
C VAL A 319 7.88 3.42 -16.31
N CYS A 320 8.06 3.63 -15.02
CA CYS A 320 7.07 3.38 -13.98
C CYS A 320 6.41 4.69 -13.58
N GLU A 321 5.10 4.64 -13.38
CA GLU A 321 4.32 5.72 -12.74
C GLU A 321 3.58 5.03 -11.60
N ARG A 322 3.79 5.49 -10.38
CA ARG A 322 3.30 4.88 -9.14
C ARG A 322 2.55 5.91 -8.32
N LEU A 323 1.32 5.58 -7.94
CA LEU A 323 0.62 6.29 -6.88
C LEU A 323 1.33 5.97 -5.56
N ILE A 324 1.67 7.01 -4.81
CA ILE A 324 2.43 6.88 -3.57
C ILE A 324 1.59 7.30 -2.37
N ALA A 325 0.81 8.36 -2.52
CA ALA A 325 -0.04 8.85 -1.46
C ALA A 325 -1.37 9.39 -1.99
N VAL A 326 -2.41 9.21 -1.19
CA VAL A 326 -3.69 9.92 -1.29
C VAL A 326 -3.98 10.47 0.09
N ARG A 327 -4.15 11.78 0.17
CA ARG A 327 -4.04 12.52 1.41
C ARG A 327 -5.09 13.64 1.41
N GLN A 328 -5.96 13.66 2.43
CA GLN A 328 -6.95 14.73 2.56
C GLN A 328 -6.26 16.10 2.72
N ALA A 329 -6.53 17.02 1.81
CA ALA A 329 -6.11 18.41 1.92
C ALA A 329 -7.18 19.19 2.71
N ILE A 330 -6.82 19.73 3.88
CA ILE A 330 -7.75 20.54 4.68
C ILE A 330 -7.86 21.96 4.10
N SER A 331 -6.79 22.44 3.48
CA SER A 331 -6.72 23.74 2.83
C SER A 331 -6.04 23.63 1.47
N THR A 332 -6.53 24.35 0.46
CA THR A 332 -5.89 24.50 -0.86
C THR A 332 -4.74 25.50 -0.86
N THR A 333 -4.37 26.03 0.30
CA THR A 333 -3.28 27.00 0.41
C THR A 333 -1.96 26.35 0.00
N ARG A 334 -1.20 27.05 -0.85
CA ARG A 334 0.12 26.62 -1.32
C ARG A 334 1.06 26.09 -0.23
N ARG A 335 1.07 26.72 0.95
CA ARG A 335 1.94 26.36 2.09
C ARG A 335 1.56 25.00 2.67
N HIS A 336 0.26 24.74 2.79
CA HIS A 336 -0.25 23.45 3.25
C HIS A 336 0.08 22.33 2.26
N LEU A 337 -0.09 22.60 0.95
CA LEU A 337 0.27 21.65 -0.11
C LEU A 337 1.78 21.36 -0.12
N PHE A 338 2.61 22.37 0.13
CA PHE A 338 4.06 22.20 0.24
C PHE A 338 4.46 21.39 1.48
N THR A 339 3.88 21.67 2.64
CA THR A 339 4.12 20.90 3.87
C THR A 339 3.70 19.43 3.68
N MET A 340 2.53 19.16 3.10
CA MET A 340 2.12 17.78 2.80
C MET A 340 3.08 17.09 1.83
N PHE A 341 3.58 17.80 0.81
CA PHE A 341 4.59 17.27 -0.10
C PHE A 341 5.90 16.90 0.63
N GLU A 342 6.40 17.78 1.51
CA GLU A 342 7.59 17.52 2.32
C GLU A 342 7.38 16.35 3.28
N GLU A 343 6.23 16.27 3.94
CA GLU A 343 5.85 15.16 4.83
C GLU A 343 5.84 13.82 4.08
N ILE A 344 5.19 13.75 2.90
CA ILE A 344 5.14 12.51 2.09
C ILE A 344 6.55 12.13 1.61
N CYS A 345 7.38 13.09 1.22
CA CYS A 345 8.77 12.81 0.85
C CYS A 345 9.60 12.34 2.04
N GLY A 346 9.38 12.91 3.23
CA GLY A 346 10.02 12.53 4.49
C GLY A 346 9.66 11.10 4.92
N GLU A 347 8.37 10.73 4.85
CA GLU A 347 7.88 9.37 5.13
C GLU A 347 8.60 8.30 4.28
N LEU A 348 8.99 8.66 3.06
CA LEU A 348 9.64 7.77 2.09
C LEU A 348 11.15 7.99 2.01
N ASN A 349 11.72 8.84 2.86
CA ASN A 349 13.14 9.22 2.82
C ASN A 349 13.63 9.61 1.41
N LEU A 350 12.79 10.32 0.64
CA LEU A 350 13.13 10.75 -0.72
C LEU A 350 13.95 12.03 -0.68
N ASN A 351 15.15 11.97 -1.23
CA ASN A 351 15.97 13.17 -1.44
C ASN A 351 15.50 13.90 -2.72
N TRP A 352 14.37 14.60 -2.59
CA TRP A 352 13.79 15.40 -3.66
C TRP A 352 14.59 16.68 -3.95
N LYS A 353 15.49 17.11 -3.07
CA LYS A 353 16.32 18.30 -3.29
C LYS A 353 17.39 18.07 -4.35
N GLU A 354 17.93 16.86 -4.42
CA GLU A 354 18.97 16.50 -5.39
C GLU A 354 18.43 15.74 -6.61
N PHE A 355 17.46 14.84 -6.41
CA PHE A 355 17.07 13.88 -7.45
C PHE A 355 15.72 14.16 -8.13
N LEU A 356 14.97 15.15 -7.67
CA LEU A 356 13.75 15.56 -8.36
C LEU A 356 14.11 16.35 -9.61
N VAL A 357 13.79 15.80 -10.78
CA VAL A 357 14.07 16.45 -12.08
C VAL A 357 12.85 17.12 -12.69
N GLY A 358 11.65 16.76 -12.24
CA GLY A 358 10.41 17.23 -12.83
C GLY A 358 9.24 17.30 -11.86
N GLN A 359 8.40 18.31 -12.04
CA GLN A 359 7.17 18.50 -11.28
C GLN A 359 6.03 18.88 -12.24
N SER A 360 4.86 18.27 -12.07
CA SER A 360 3.69 18.51 -12.93
C SER A 360 2.42 18.66 -12.11
N PHE A 361 1.75 19.80 -12.27
CA PHE A 361 0.51 20.14 -11.57
C PHE A 361 -0.56 20.66 -12.54
N ASP A 362 -1.79 20.74 -12.04
CA ASP A 362 -2.90 21.39 -12.73
C ASP A 362 -2.70 22.92 -12.82
N GLY A 363 -3.66 23.61 -13.45
CA GLY A 363 -3.60 25.06 -13.64
C GLY A 363 -4.01 25.89 -12.42
N ALA A 364 -4.32 25.28 -11.27
CA ALA A 364 -4.81 26.00 -10.10
C ALA A 364 -3.78 27.04 -9.63
N ALA A 365 -4.25 28.22 -9.22
CA ALA A 365 -3.36 29.32 -8.82
C ALA A 365 -2.42 28.94 -7.66
N SER A 366 -2.90 28.13 -6.72
CA SER A 366 -2.12 27.59 -5.60
C SER A 366 -1.00 26.63 -6.03
N MET A 367 -1.15 25.94 -7.17
CA MET A 367 -0.18 24.99 -7.70
C MET A 367 0.78 25.65 -8.71
N ARG A 368 0.22 26.37 -9.70
CA ARG A 368 0.93 26.94 -10.86
C ARG A 368 1.62 28.28 -10.59
N GLY A 369 1.16 29.05 -9.58
CA GLY A 369 1.59 30.43 -9.35
C GLY A 369 3.11 30.63 -9.51
N GLN A 370 3.51 31.60 -10.35
CA GLN A 370 4.92 31.82 -10.69
C GLN A 370 5.74 32.33 -9.50
N TYR A 371 5.15 33.19 -8.68
CA TYR A 371 5.78 33.80 -7.51
C TYR A 371 5.37 33.15 -6.18
N ASN A 372 4.28 32.39 -6.22
CA ASN A 372 3.42 32.15 -5.06
C ASN A 372 2.62 30.86 -5.23
N GLY A 373 3.13 29.90 -6.00
CA GLY A 373 2.52 28.59 -6.22
C GLY A 373 3.41 27.49 -5.66
N LEU A 374 2.86 26.29 -5.49
CA LEU A 374 3.63 25.12 -5.06
C LEU A 374 4.89 24.92 -5.93
N GLN A 375 4.78 25.17 -7.24
CA GLN A 375 5.92 25.00 -8.14
C GLN A 375 7.09 25.95 -7.87
N SER A 376 6.81 27.18 -7.39
CA SER A 376 7.87 28.14 -7.10
C SER A 376 8.64 27.72 -5.85
N PHE A 377 7.96 27.26 -4.81
CA PHE A 377 8.59 26.79 -3.56
C PHE A 377 9.49 25.57 -3.80
N ILE A 378 9.04 24.63 -4.63
CA ILE A 378 9.88 23.47 -5.00
C ILE A 378 11.10 23.94 -5.81
N LYS A 379 10.93 24.88 -6.74
CA LYS A 379 12.05 25.42 -7.53
C LYS A 379 13.05 26.25 -6.73
N GLU A 380 12.58 26.97 -5.72
CA GLU A 380 13.45 27.74 -4.81
C GLU A 380 14.42 26.82 -4.07
N GLN A 381 14.00 25.61 -3.70
CA GLN A 381 14.86 24.63 -3.02
C GLN A 381 15.59 23.67 -3.97
N ASN A 382 15.01 23.38 -5.15
CA ASN A 382 15.62 22.55 -6.18
C ASN A 382 15.39 23.17 -7.58
N GLN A 383 16.41 23.88 -8.07
CA GLN A 383 16.35 24.54 -9.38
C GLN A 383 16.26 23.56 -10.56
N CYS A 384 16.69 22.30 -10.38
CA CYS A 384 16.62 21.26 -11.40
C CYS A 384 15.19 20.69 -11.57
N ALA A 385 14.27 20.93 -10.62
CA ALA A 385 12.90 20.45 -10.66
C ALA A 385 12.05 21.23 -11.69
N THR A 386 12.14 20.83 -12.96
CA THR A 386 11.47 21.51 -14.07
C THR A 386 9.95 21.39 -13.95
N TYR A 387 9.26 22.53 -13.96
CA TYR A 387 7.79 22.56 -13.92
C TYR A 387 7.19 22.37 -15.32
N VAL A 388 6.30 21.39 -15.42
CA VAL A 388 5.49 21.11 -16.62
C VAL A 388 4.03 21.33 -16.28
N TRP A 389 3.38 22.26 -16.96
CA TRP A 389 1.95 22.45 -16.83
C TRP A 389 1.19 21.33 -17.55
N CYS A 390 0.27 20.66 -16.86
CA CYS A 390 -0.48 19.52 -17.39
C CYS A 390 -1.12 19.83 -18.76
N TRP A 391 -0.62 19.16 -19.81
CA TRP A 391 -1.06 19.37 -21.19
C TRP A 391 -2.53 19.02 -21.42
N ALA A 392 -3.00 17.94 -20.80
CA ALA A 392 -4.40 17.54 -20.87
C ALA A 392 -5.33 18.61 -20.27
N HIS A 393 -4.94 19.17 -19.12
CA HIS A 393 -5.68 20.26 -18.48
C HIS A 393 -5.63 21.55 -19.31
N ARG A 394 -4.45 21.92 -19.86
CA ARG A 394 -4.32 23.07 -20.76
C ARG A 394 -5.23 22.96 -21.97
N PHE A 395 -5.23 21.79 -22.60
CA PHE A 395 -6.09 21.54 -23.75
C PHE A 395 -7.57 21.62 -23.36
N ASN A 396 -7.92 21.09 -22.19
CA ASN A 396 -9.26 21.18 -21.65
C ASN A 396 -9.72 22.64 -21.44
N LEU A 397 -8.85 23.52 -20.92
CA LEU A 397 -9.17 24.96 -20.79
C LEU A 397 -9.46 25.62 -22.14
N VAL A 398 -8.69 25.31 -23.17
CA VAL A 398 -8.95 25.82 -24.54
C VAL A 398 -10.34 25.42 -25.04
N ILE A 399 -10.79 24.21 -24.71
CA ILE A 399 -12.15 23.76 -25.07
C ILE A 399 -13.19 24.49 -24.22
N VAL A 400 -13.00 24.64 -22.91
CA VAL A 400 -13.93 25.39 -22.04
C VAL A 400 -14.11 26.82 -22.55
N ASP A 401 -13.02 27.46 -22.99
CA ASP A 401 -13.08 28.77 -23.62
C ASP A 401 -13.80 28.72 -24.97
N ALA A 402 -13.58 27.67 -25.77
CA ALA A 402 -14.24 27.48 -27.07
C ALA A 402 -15.75 27.26 -26.95
N VAL A 403 -16.24 26.49 -25.97
CA VAL A 403 -17.68 26.30 -25.73
C VAL A 403 -18.36 27.53 -25.14
N SER A 404 -17.56 28.50 -24.67
CA SER A 404 -18.03 29.76 -24.09
C SER A 404 -17.78 30.98 -25.01
N CYS A 405 -17.23 30.76 -26.21
CA CYS A 405 -16.67 31.83 -27.03
C CYS A 405 -17.72 32.78 -27.63
N CYS A 406 -18.92 32.28 -27.90
CA CYS A 406 -20.01 33.04 -28.49
C CYS A 406 -21.35 32.70 -27.84
N ILE A 407 -22.38 33.51 -28.12
CA ILE A 407 -23.71 33.38 -27.52
C ILE A 407 -24.32 32.03 -27.93
N GLU A 408 -24.18 31.63 -29.19
CA GLU A 408 -24.72 30.40 -29.74
C GLU A 408 -24.11 29.16 -29.05
N ALA A 409 -22.81 29.19 -28.76
CA ALA A 409 -22.12 28.12 -28.04
C ALA A 409 -22.60 28.04 -26.58
N ARG A 410 -22.71 29.19 -25.90
CA ARG A 410 -23.24 29.24 -24.51
C ARG A 410 -24.68 28.76 -24.45
N ASP A 411 -25.51 29.17 -25.40
CA ASP A 411 -26.90 28.71 -25.53
C ASP A 411 -26.94 27.20 -25.75
N LEU A 412 -26.09 26.65 -26.63
CA LEU A 412 -26.06 25.22 -26.91
C LEU A 412 -25.78 24.42 -25.63
N PHE A 413 -24.67 24.69 -24.96
CA PHE A 413 -24.27 23.90 -23.79
C PHE A 413 -25.11 24.20 -22.55
N GLY A 414 -25.61 25.44 -22.40
CA GLY A 414 -26.55 25.80 -21.34
C GLY A 414 -27.91 25.10 -21.47
N ASN A 415 -28.46 25.03 -22.69
CA ASN A 415 -29.71 24.31 -22.93
C ASN A 415 -29.54 22.79 -22.81
N LEU A 416 -28.36 22.24 -23.14
CA LEU A 416 -28.06 20.83 -22.87
C LEU A 416 -28.00 20.50 -21.38
N GLU A 417 -27.41 21.37 -20.55
CA GLU A 417 -27.46 21.21 -19.09
C GLU A 417 -28.90 21.32 -18.58
N MET A 418 -29.67 22.30 -19.08
CA MET A 418 -31.09 22.46 -18.73
C MET A 418 -31.92 21.23 -19.11
N LEU A 419 -31.68 20.64 -20.29
CA LEU A 419 -32.35 19.42 -20.73
C LEU A 419 -32.03 18.24 -19.81
N TYR A 420 -30.76 18.08 -19.44
CA TYR A 420 -30.31 17.06 -18.50
C TYR A 420 -31.00 17.22 -17.14
N ASP A 421 -31.00 18.42 -16.57
CA ASP A 421 -31.64 18.70 -15.27
C ASP A 421 -33.15 18.55 -15.35
N PHE A 422 -33.77 18.97 -16.45
CA PHE A 422 -35.21 18.86 -16.66
C PHE A 422 -35.64 17.39 -16.68
N ILE A 423 -35.08 16.57 -17.56
CA ILE A 423 -35.45 15.14 -17.62
C ILE A 423 -35.00 14.41 -16.35
N GLY A 424 -33.78 14.65 -15.86
CA GLY A 424 -33.18 13.96 -14.72
C GLY A 424 -33.84 14.24 -13.36
N SER A 425 -34.52 15.39 -13.20
CA SER A 425 -35.17 15.77 -11.94
C SER A 425 -36.48 15.03 -11.64
N SER A 426 -37.02 14.23 -12.58
CA SER A 426 -38.25 13.46 -12.35
C SER A 426 -38.13 12.01 -12.82
N LYS A 427 -38.43 11.07 -11.92
CA LYS A 427 -38.51 9.63 -12.25
C LYS A 427 -39.51 9.36 -13.37
N HIS A 428 -40.61 10.11 -13.42
CA HIS A 428 -41.61 10.01 -14.49
C HIS A 428 -40.99 10.37 -15.84
N ARG A 429 -40.31 11.53 -15.94
CA ARG A 429 -39.67 11.99 -17.19
C ARG A 429 -38.55 11.07 -17.64
N VAL A 430 -37.73 10.55 -16.72
CA VAL A 430 -36.70 9.55 -17.03
C VAL A 430 -37.30 8.27 -17.60
N ASN A 431 -38.42 7.80 -17.02
CA ASN A 431 -39.10 6.60 -17.51
C ASN A 431 -39.71 6.83 -18.91
N LEU A 432 -40.34 7.99 -19.12
CA LEU A 432 -40.91 8.39 -20.41
C LEU A 432 -39.85 8.49 -21.51
N TYR A 433 -38.72 9.11 -21.20
CA TYR A 433 -37.57 9.12 -22.10
C TYR A 433 -37.04 7.71 -22.41
N SER A 434 -37.06 6.81 -21.43
CA SER A 434 -36.65 5.41 -21.63
C SER A 434 -37.64 4.62 -22.48
N SER A 435 -38.95 4.88 -22.37
CA SER A 435 -39.96 4.21 -23.20
C SER A 435 -39.89 4.65 -24.65
N TYR A 436 -39.73 5.95 -24.91
CA TYR A 436 -39.54 6.46 -26.27
C TYR A 436 -38.23 5.99 -26.90
N GLN A 437 -37.15 5.83 -26.11
CA GLN A 437 -35.93 5.20 -26.62
C GLN A 437 -36.16 3.75 -27.06
N LYS A 438 -36.91 2.94 -26.29
CA LYS A 438 -37.24 1.55 -26.67
C LYS A 438 -38.11 1.51 -27.93
N LYS A 439 -39.03 2.46 -28.07
CA LYS A 439 -39.94 2.59 -29.22
C LYS A 439 -39.18 2.98 -30.49
N ASN A 440 -38.37 4.03 -30.42
CA ASN A 440 -37.71 4.62 -31.59
C ASN A 440 -36.42 3.88 -31.98
N TYR A 441 -35.79 3.21 -31.00
CA TYR A 441 -34.51 2.51 -31.20
C TYR A 441 -34.56 1.07 -30.64
N PRO A 442 -35.39 0.17 -31.21
CA PRO A 442 -35.54 -1.19 -30.72
C PRO A 442 -34.21 -1.96 -30.80
N GLY A 443 -33.88 -2.70 -29.74
CA GLY A 443 -32.64 -3.49 -29.64
C GLY A 443 -31.37 -2.70 -29.36
N LYS A 444 -31.41 -1.36 -29.32
CA LYS A 444 -30.26 -0.54 -28.88
C LYS A 444 -30.23 -0.42 -27.35
N PRO A 445 -29.03 -0.31 -26.74
CA PRO A 445 -28.91 -0.06 -25.32
C PRO A 445 -29.46 1.33 -24.98
N LEU A 446 -30.20 1.42 -23.87
CA LEU A 446 -30.70 2.70 -23.35
C LEU A 446 -29.55 3.63 -23.01
N ARG A 447 -29.65 4.88 -23.45
CA ARG A 447 -28.67 5.93 -23.18
C ARG A 447 -29.26 6.93 -22.22
N GLN A 448 -28.48 7.29 -21.20
CA GLN A 448 -28.82 8.37 -20.28
C GLN A 448 -28.19 9.66 -20.77
N LEU A 449 -28.93 10.76 -20.68
CA LEU A 449 -28.40 12.10 -20.92
C LEU A 449 -27.20 12.33 -19.99
N GLN A 450 -26.15 12.91 -20.54
CA GLN A 450 -24.94 13.22 -19.79
C GLN A 450 -24.99 14.66 -19.34
N ARG A 451 -24.56 14.91 -18.10
CA ARG A 451 -24.41 16.27 -17.60
C ARG A 451 -23.24 16.95 -18.29
N VAL A 452 -23.41 18.22 -18.66
CA VAL A 452 -22.31 19.09 -19.07
C VAL A 452 -21.56 19.53 -17.82
N GLU A 453 -20.44 18.87 -17.50
CA GLU A 453 -19.56 19.31 -16.40
C GLU A 453 -18.58 20.37 -16.92
N THR A 454 -18.59 21.56 -16.32
CA THR A 454 -17.78 22.74 -16.73
C THR A 454 -16.27 22.49 -16.76
N THR A 455 -15.78 21.43 -16.11
CA THR A 455 -14.35 21.16 -15.95
C THR A 455 -13.81 20.03 -16.83
N ARG A 456 -14.64 19.30 -17.59
CA ARG A 456 -14.17 18.12 -18.34
C ARG A 456 -14.68 18.08 -19.78
N TRP A 457 -13.74 18.10 -20.71
CA TRP A 457 -13.87 17.95 -22.15
C TRP A 457 -14.85 16.85 -22.59
N SER A 458 -14.72 15.65 -22.01
CA SER A 458 -15.52 14.48 -22.42
C SER A 458 -17.00 14.64 -22.07
N SER A 459 -17.35 15.48 -21.09
CA SER A 459 -18.73 15.70 -20.67
C SER A 459 -19.51 16.43 -21.77
N HIS A 460 -18.95 17.52 -22.31
CA HIS A 460 -19.56 18.35 -23.36
C HIS A 460 -19.78 17.56 -24.65
N ALA A 461 -18.74 16.85 -25.12
CA ALA A 461 -18.83 16.03 -26.31
C ALA A 461 -19.80 14.85 -26.13
N SER A 462 -19.79 14.19 -24.98
CA SER A 462 -20.69 13.06 -24.71
C SER A 462 -22.15 13.50 -24.53
N ALA A 463 -22.39 14.66 -23.91
CA ALA A 463 -23.72 15.23 -23.75
C ALA A 463 -24.33 15.56 -25.12
N LEU A 464 -23.59 16.32 -25.95
CA LEU A 464 -24.01 16.67 -27.30
C LEU A 464 -24.25 15.41 -28.15
N GLN A 465 -23.29 14.47 -28.18
CA GLN A 465 -23.43 13.23 -28.95
C GLN A 465 -24.62 12.40 -28.48
N THR A 466 -24.85 12.30 -27.17
CA THR A 466 -26.00 11.55 -26.64
C THR A 466 -27.31 12.20 -27.07
N THR A 467 -27.41 13.52 -27.00
CA THR A 467 -28.59 14.26 -27.45
C THR A 467 -28.89 14.01 -28.93
N PHE A 468 -27.88 13.99 -29.81
CA PHE A 468 -28.08 13.66 -31.22
C PHE A 468 -28.40 12.18 -31.44
N ASP A 469 -27.76 11.27 -30.70
CA ASP A 469 -27.97 9.82 -30.84
C ASP A 469 -29.37 9.37 -30.37
N THR A 470 -30.03 10.15 -29.50
CA THR A 470 -31.38 9.87 -28.99
C THR A 470 -32.37 10.99 -29.29
N PHE A 471 -32.07 11.85 -30.25
CA PHE A 471 -32.80 13.08 -30.55
C PHE A 471 -34.32 12.84 -30.67
N ASP A 472 -34.72 11.86 -31.46
CA ASP A 472 -36.13 11.50 -31.68
C ASP A 472 -36.86 11.18 -30.37
N ALA A 473 -36.22 10.43 -29.49
CA ALA A 473 -36.81 10.07 -28.21
C ALA A 473 -36.90 11.28 -27.27
N ILE A 474 -35.98 12.24 -27.39
CA ILE A 474 -36.03 13.49 -26.61
C ILE A 474 -37.20 14.35 -27.08
N ILE A 475 -37.36 14.55 -28.39
CA ILE A 475 -38.47 15.33 -28.95
C ILE A 475 -39.82 14.71 -28.58
N ASP A 476 -39.99 13.39 -28.76
CA ASP A 476 -41.23 12.70 -28.37
C ASP A 476 -41.53 12.84 -26.87
N THR A 477 -40.47 12.80 -26.03
CA THR A 477 -40.61 13.00 -24.59
C THR A 477 -41.09 14.41 -24.29
N LEU A 478 -40.48 15.44 -24.88
CA LEU A 478 -40.84 16.84 -24.65
C LEU A 478 -42.27 17.13 -25.15
N HIS A 479 -42.62 16.67 -26.35
CA HIS A 479 -43.96 16.80 -26.93
C HIS A 479 -45.02 16.14 -26.06
N SER A 480 -44.76 14.92 -25.55
CA SER A 480 -45.70 14.26 -24.64
C SER A 480 -45.85 14.99 -23.30
N LEU A 481 -44.80 15.64 -22.79
CA LEU A 481 -44.87 16.44 -21.56
C LEU A 481 -45.53 17.80 -21.76
N GLU A 482 -45.59 18.30 -22.99
CA GLU A 482 -46.29 19.52 -23.34
C GLU A 482 -47.81 19.31 -23.36
N ILE A 483 -48.26 18.19 -23.95
CA ILE A 483 -49.67 17.84 -24.17
C ILE A 483 -50.30 17.17 -22.94
N ASP A 484 -49.50 16.66 -22.00
CA ASP A 484 -50.02 16.03 -20.80
C ASP A 484 -50.75 17.04 -19.89
N ASP A 485 -52.09 16.99 -19.89
CA ASP A 485 -52.99 17.84 -19.10
C ASP A 485 -52.75 17.71 -17.57
N ALA A 486 -52.14 16.61 -17.12
CA ALA A 486 -51.77 16.42 -15.72
C ALA A 486 -50.44 17.11 -15.34
N SER A 487 -49.70 17.64 -16.32
CA SER A 487 -48.41 18.29 -16.10
C SER A 487 -48.58 19.71 -15.54
N HIS A 488 -47.74 20.09 -14.57
CA HIS A 488 -47.75 21.44 -14.02
C HIS A 488 -47.44 22.47 -15.13
N ARG A 489 -48.12 23.63 -15.15
CA ARG A 489 -47.95 24.70 -16.17
C ARG A 489 -46.48 25.00 -16.51
N VAL A 490 -45.61 25.04 -15.49
CA VAL A 490 -44.15 25.29 -15.65
C VAL A 490 -43.44 24.15 -16.37
N CYS A 491 -43.90 22.90 -16.24
CA CYS A 491 -43.37 21.73 -16.93
C CYS A 491 -43.68 21.80 -18.43
N SER A 492 -44.94 22.03 -18.79
CA SER A 492 -45.36 22.15 -20.19
C SER A 492 -44.63 23.29 -20.91
N VAL A 493 -44.56 24.48 -20.30
CA VAL A 493 -43.82 25.63 -20.88
C VAL A 493 -42.32 25.35 -21.06
N LYS A 494 -41.68 24.69 -20.08
CA LYS A 494 -40.26 24.31 -20.19
C LYS A 494 -40.03 23.24 -21.27
N ALA A 495 -40.96 22.30 -21.40
CA ALA A 495 -40.88 21.26 -22.42
C ALA A 495 -41.00 21.87 -23.82
N ASN A 496 -41.97 22.76 -24.05
CA ASN A 496 -42.12 23.47 -25.32
C ASN A 496 -40.88 24.32 -25.63
N GLY A 497 -40.41 25.14 -24.68
CA GLY A 497 -39.23 25.99 -24.92
C GLY A 497 -37.94 25.22 -25.24
N LEU A 498 -37.73 24.05 -24.61
CA LEU A 498 -36.61 23.17 -24.96
C LEU A 498 -36.82 22.53 -26.34
N MET A 499 -38.05 22.14 -26.68
CA MET A 499 -38.36 21.54 -27.98
C MET A 499 -38.19 22.53 -29.13
N GLU A 500 -38.73 23.74 -29.01
CA GLU A 500 -38.53 24.84 -29.97
C GLU A 500 -37.05 25.14 -30.18
N TYR A 501 -36.27 25.16 -29.09
CA TYR A 501 -34.82 25.36 -29.20
C TYR A 501 -34.13 24.21 -29.94
N LEU A 502 -34.41 22.95 -29.59
CA LEU A 502 -33.79 21.78 -30.22
C LEU A 502 -34.15 21.64 -31.71
N LEU A 503 -35.33 22.12 -32.12
CA LEU A 503 -35.76 22.13 -33.52
C LEU A 503 -35.29 23.37 -34.28
N SER A 504 -34.71 24.36 -33.60
CA SER A 504 -34.24 25.59 -34.25
C SER A 504 -32.99 25.40 -35.09
N GLU A 505 -32.88 26.14 -36.20
CA GLU A 505 -31.70 26.15 -37.07
C GLU A 505 -30.42 26.46 -36.29
N ARG A 506 -30.48 27.40 -35.34
CA ARG A 506 -29.36 27.80 -34.48
C ARG A 506 -28.81 26.63 -33.65
N PHE A 507 -29.65 25.74 -33.14
CA PHE A 507 -29.20 24.56 -32.40
C PHE A 507 -28.55 23.55 -33.32
N VAL A 508 -29.20 23.22 -34.44
CA VAL A 508 -28.73 22.21 -35.39
C VAL A 508 -27.37 22.60 -35.96
N LEU A 509 -27.23 23.85 -36.43
CA LEU A 509 -25.99 24.40 -36.96
C LEU A 509 -24.84 24.35 -35.94
N THR A 510 -25.08 24.94 -34.77
CA THR A 510 -24.07 25.08 -33.72
C THR A 510 -23.68 23.70 -33.20
N GLY A 511 -24.66 22.82 -32.97
CA GLY A 511 -24.45 21.43 -32.55
C GLY A 511 -23.62 20.63 -33.55
N MET A 512 -23.94 20.69 -34.85
CA MET A 512 -23.17 19.99 -35.89
C MET A 512 -21.74 20.51 -36.01
N LEU A 513 -21.53 21.83 -35.88
CA LEU A 513 -20.21 22.42 -35.88
C LEU A 513 -19.37 21.92 -34.70
N PHE A 514 -19.94 21.95 -33.49
CA PHE A 514 -19.26 21.46 -32.29
C PHE A 514 -18.99 19.96 -32.34
N ILE A 515 -19.88 19.13 -32.92
CA ILE A 515 -19.58 17.70 -33.17
C ILE A 515 -18.33 17.55 -34.03
N LYS A 516 -18.24 18.28 -35.16
CA LYS A 516 -17.06 18.22 -36.04
C LYS A 516 -15.78 18.67 -35.34
N ILE A 517 -15.85 19.75 -34.56
CA ILE A 517 -14.72 20.21 -33.74
C ILE A 517 -14.35 19.11 -32.75
N PHE A 518 -15.33 18.51 -32.08
CA PHE A 518 -15.13 17.51 -31.06
C PHE A 518 -14.58 16.20 -31.58
N ASP A 519 -14.96 15.76 -32.77
CA ASP A 519 -14.40 14.59 -33.43
C ASP A 519 -12.92 14.78 -33.78
N MET A 520 -12.52 16.00 -34.10
CA MET A 520 -11.11 16.32 -34.38
C MET A 520 -10.29 16.44 -33.10
N THR A 521 -10.83 17.03 -32.04
CA THR A 521 -10.10 17.27 -30.78
C THR A 521 -10.13 16.07 -29.82
N SER A 522 -11.14 15.19 -29.91
CA SER A 522 -11.31 13.98 -29.10
C SER A 522 -10.06 13.10 -29.01
N PRO A 523 -9.44 12.69 -30.15
CA PRO A 523 -8.35 11.74 -30.09
C PRO A 523 -7.04 12.41 -29.66
N LEU A 524 -6.88 13.73 -29.86
CA LEU A 524 -5.79 14.51 -29.29
C LEU A 524 -5.88 14.55 -27.75
N SER A 525 -7.06 14.81 -27.19
CA SER A 525 -7.28 14.76 -25.73
C SER A 525 -6.89 13.41 -25.13
N LYS A 526 -7.39 12.31 -25.73
CA LYS A 526 -7.01 10.94 -25.32
C LYS A 526 -5.52 10.66 -25.50
N PHE A 527 -4.88 11.23 -26.52
CA PHE A 527 -3.45 11.08 -26.77
C PHE A 527 -2.62 11.77 -25.68
N LEU A 528 -2.98 12.99 -25.28
CA LEU A 528 -2.33 13.75 -24.22
C LEU A 528 -2.42 13.06 -22.84
N GLN A 529 -3.48 12.27 -22.63
CA GLN A 529 -3.72 11.50 -21.41
C GLN A 529 -3.03 10.12 -21.39
N LYS A 530 -2.23 9.74 -22.40
CA LYS A 530 -1.53 8.43 -22.38
C LYS A 530 -0.26 8.48 -21.53
N LYS A 531 -0.05 7.44 -20.71
CA LYS A 531 1.17 7.24 -19.88
C LYS A 531 2.47 7.30 -20.71
N ASN A 532 2.45 6.71 -21.91
CA ASN A 532 3.60 6.67 -22.82
C ASN A 532 3.47 7.71 -23.95
N ILE A 533 3.18 8.96 -23.61
CA ILE A 533 3.09 10.03 -24.60
C ILE A 533 4.45 10.31 -25.25
N ASP A 534 4.46 10.46 -26.57
CA ASP A 534 5.58 11.02 -27.30
C ASP A 534 5.33 12.52 -27.52
N LEU A 535 6.23 13.36 -26.99
CA LEU A 535 6.10 14.82 -27.05
C LEU A 535 6.21 15.35 -28.48
N LEU A 536 7.07 14.76 -29.31
CA LEU A 536 7.23 15.21 -30.70
C LEU A 536 5.96 14.89 -31.49
N ALA A 537 5.45 13.66 -31.32
CA ALA A 537 4.17 13.28 -31.88
C ALA A 537 3.02 14.15 -31.35
N ALA A 538 3.06 14.56 -30.06
CA ALA A 538 2.07 15.48 -29.50
C ALA A 538 2.08 16.85 -30.19
N VAL A 539 3.27 17.43 -30.40
CA VAL A 539 3.42 18.73 -31.09
C VAL A 539 2.90 18.64 -32.52
N ASN A 540 3.32 17.63 -33.27
CA ASN A 540 2.86 17.40 -34.65
C ASN A 540 1.34 17.18 -34.68
N TYR A 541 0.79 16.45 -33.70
CA TYR A 541 -0.64 16.23 -33.63
C TYR A 541 -1.41 17.53 -33.35
N VAL A 542 -0.93 18.36 -32.42
CA VAL A 542 -1.52 19.69 -32.16
C VAL A 542 -1.47 20.56 -33.42
N GLN A 543 -0.35 20.61 -34.13
CA GLN A 543 -0.22 21.38 -35.38
C GLN A 543 -1.16 20.88 -36.48
N ASN A 544 -1.31 19.56 -36.62
CA ASN A 544 -2.24 18.97 -37.57
C ASN A 544 -3.69 19.31 -37.23
N ILE A 545 -4.08 19.25 -35.95
CA ILE A 545 -5.43 19.65 -35.51
C ILE A 545 -5.64 21.15 -35.72
N LEU A 546 -4.67 21.99 -35.40
CA LEU A 546 -4.75 23.43 -35.65
C LEU A 546 -4.97 23.72 -37.13
N THR A 547 -4.24 23.04 -38.02
CA THR A 547 -4.40 23.18 -39.46
C THR A 547 -5.77 22.71 -39.93
N ARG A 548 -6.28 21.58 -39.40
CA ARG A 548 -7.64 21.09 -39.70
C ARG A 548 -8.74 22.06 -39.24
N ILE A 549 -8.61 22.64 -38.05
CA ILE A 549 -9.55 23.65 -37.53
C ILE A 549 -9.47 24.93 -38.36
N LYS A 550 -8.26 25.41 -38.71
CA LYS A 550 -8.10 26.55 -39.63
C LYS A 550 -8.75 26.29 -40.99
N ASN A 551 -8.62 25.08 -41.51
CA ASN A 551 -9.25 24.68 -42.76
C ASN A 551 -10.78 24.61 -42.69
N LEU A 552 -11.40 24.50 -41.50
CA LEU A 552 -12.86 24.66 -41.36
C LEU A 552 -13.31 26.10 -41.60
N ARG A 553 -12.43 27.09 -41.40
CA ARG A 553 -12.74 28.51 -41.61
C ARG A 553 -12.69 28.95 -43.08
N ASN A 554 -12.46 28.03 -44.02
CA ASN A 554 -12.37 28.37 -45.44
C ASN A 554 -13.78 28.55 -46.03
N ASP A 555 -14.01 29.65 -46.76
CA ASP A 555 -15.35 30.09 -47.22
C ASP A 555 -16.07 29.04 -48.06
N ILE A 556 -15.33 28.20 -48.80
CA ILE A 556 -15.88 27.08 -49.59
C ILE A 556 -16.45 25.97 -48.69
N LYS A 557 -15.84 25.70 -47.54
CA LYS A 557 -16.33 24.69 -46.56
C LYS A 557 -17.44 25.24 -45.68
N PHE A 558 -17.39 26.53 -45.36
CA PHE A 558 -18.51 27.23 -44.72
C PHE A 558 -19.72 27.32 -45.65
N GLY A 559 -19.52 27.58 -46.94
CA GLY A 559 -20.55 27.54 -47.99
C GLY A 559 -21.20 26.17 -48.14
N ASN A 560 -20.43 25.07 -48.06
CA ASN A 560 -20.99 23.72 -48.06
C ASN A 560 -21.80 23.38 -46.80
N LEU A 561 -21.44 23.94 -45.64
CA LEU A 561 -22.27 23.87 -44.44
C LEU A 561 -23.56 24.65 -44.63
N ASN A 562 -23.48 25.90 -45.12
CA ASN A 562 -24.65 26.73 -45.45
C ASN A 562 -25.58 26.05 -46.45
N ILE A 563 -25.10 25.45 -47.54
CA ILE A 563 -25.95 24.72 -48.50
C ILE A 563 -26.67 23.55 -47.83
N LEU A 564 -25.98 22.81 -46.97
CA LEU A 564 -26.57 21.73 -46.18
C LEU A 564 -27.65 22.27 -45.23
N THR A 565 -27.40 23.44 -44.64
CA THR A 565 -28.35 24.16 -43.78
C THR A 565 -29.55 24.67 -44.55
N THR A 566 -29.37 25.26 -45.73
CA THR A 566 -30.45 25.75 -46.59
C THR A 566 -31.35 24.58 -47.01
N GLN A 567 -30.76 23.43 -47.34
CA GLN A 567 -31.50 22.20 -47.63
C GLN A 567 -32.22 21.63 -46.40
N ILE A 568 -31.67 21.83 -45.20
CA ILE A 568 -32.31 21.42 -43.94
C ILE A 568 -33.45 22.39 -43.60
N SER A 569 -33.26 23.71 -43.72
CA SER A 569 -34.26 24.75 -43.44
C SER A 569 -35.43 24.74 -44.44
N GLU A 570 -35.14 24.50 -45.73
CA GLU A 570 -36.18 24.30 -46.76
C GLU A 570 -37.03 23.05 -46.47
N ARG A 571 -36.42 21.99 -45.90
CA ARG A 571 -37.13 20.76 -45.48
C ARG A 571 -37.80 20.84 -44.12
N PHE A 572 -37.39 21.74 -43.22
CA PHE A 572 -38.09 21.98 -41.95
C PHE A 572 -39.46 22.65 -42.14
N ASN A 573 -39.69 23.31 -43.28
CA ASN A 573 -40.97 23.92 -43.63
C ASN A 573 -41.97 22.94 -44.29
N GLU A 574 -41.52 21.79 -44.78
CA GLU A 574 -42.40 20.77 -45.41
C GLU A 574 -42.49 19.52 -44.53
N ASN A 575 -43.61 19.40 -43.80
CA ASN A 575 -44.14 18.22 -43.11
C ASN A 575 -43.13 17.23 -42.45
N LEU A 576 -43.19 17.21 -41.13
CA LEU A 576 -42.54 16.29 -40.18
C LEU A 576 -42.77 14.78 -40.50
N SER A 577 -42.00 14.20 -41.43
CA SER A 577 -41.53 12.79 -41.51
C SER A 577 -41.09 12.44 -42.96
N PRO A 578 -39.97 11.71 -43.22
CA PRO A 578 -39.15 10.92 -42.31
C PRO A 578 -37.70 11.44 -42.23
N LEU A 579 -37.46 12.44 -41.37
CA LEU A 579 -36.11 12.92 -40.98
C LEU A 579 -35.25 11.79 -40.36
N TYR A 580 -35.93 10.78 -39.81
CA TYR A 580 -35.38 9.68 -38.99
C TYR A 580 -34.50 8.67 -39.74
N LYS A 581 -34.57 8.60 -41.08
CA LYS A 581 -33.72 7.70 -41.89
C LYS A 581 -32.44 8.37 -42.40
N ASP A 582 -32.43 9.69 -42.59
CA ASP A 582 -31.34 10.36 -43.31
C ASP A 582 -30.19 10.83 -42.39
N ILE A 583 -30.43 10.99 -41.09
CA ILE A 583 -29.34 11.16 -40.11
C ILE A 583 -28.44 9.91 -40.06
N SER A 584 -28.98 8.74 -40.47
CA SER A 584 -28.21 7.49 -40.60
C SER A 584 -27.30 7.44 -41.84
N LEU A 585 -27.47 8.33 -42.82
CA LEU A 585 -26.65 8.41 -44.04
C LEU A 585 -25.27 9.03 -43.79
N PHE A 586 -25.04 9.66 -42.62
CA PHE A 586 -23.75 10.21 -42.20
C PHE A 586 -22.79 9.17 -41.59
N GLN A 587 -22.95 7.88 -41.94
CA GLN A 587 -22.04 6.84 -41.49
C GLN A 587 -20.61 7.07 -42.04
N ARG A 588 -19.64 6.85 -41.14
CA ARG A 588 -18.16 6.90 -41.31
C ARG A 588 -17.59 6.24 -42.58
N LYS A 589 -18.39 5.53 -43.37
CA LYS A 589 -18.00 4.77 -44.56
C LYS A 589 -17.75 5.67 -45.77
N ARG A 590 -18.57 6.71 -45.98
CA ARG A 590 -18.48 7.63 -47.14
C ARG A 590 -17.37 8.68 -47.00
N LEU A 591 -17.01 9.03 -45.77
CA LEU A 591 -15.86 9.91 -45.45
C LEU A 591 -14.50 9.22 -45.66
N ARG A 592 -14.44 7.89 -45.53
CA ARG A 592 -13.23 7.08 -45.78
C ARG A 592 -12.99 6.80 -47.27
N GLU A 593 -14.02 6.90 -48.11
CA GLU A 593 -13.90 6.74 -49.57
C GLU A 593 -13.15 7.93 -50.20
N VAL A 594 -13.24 9.11 -49.60
CA VAL A 594 -12.58 10.35 -50.05
C VAL A 594 -11.11 10.45 -49.58
N GLU A 595 -10.72 9.68 -48.56
CA GLU A 595 -9.39 9.71 -47.92
C GLU A 595 -8.31 8.92 -48.68
N LYS A 596 -8.63 8.33 -49.84
CA LYS A 596 -7.79 7.36 -50.58
C LYS A 596 -6.83 7.93 -51.64
N LEU A 597 -6.65 9.25 -51.75
CA LEU A 597 -5.56 9.87 -52.53
C LEU A 597 -4.95 10.98 -51.64
N SER A 598 -3.67 11.07 -51.30
CA SER A 598 -2.43 10.70 -52.00
C SER A 598 -1.24 10.61 -51.02
N SER A 599 -0.23 9.84 -51.42
CA SER A 599 1.03 9.51 -50.75
C SER A 599 2.16 10.54 -50.91
N SER A 600 2.93 10.80 -49.84
CA SER A 600 4.41 10.70 -49.74
C SER A 600 4.97 11.55 -48.58
N LEU A 601 5.81 10.94 -47.74
CA LEU A 601 6.58 11.59 -46.67
C LEU A 601 8.05 11.22 -46.88
N PRO A 602 9.01 12.17 -46.88
CA PRO A 602 10.42 11.85 -46.83
C PRO A 602 10.90 11.67 -45.39
N VAL A 603 11.80 10.71 -45.24
CA VAL A 603 12.58 10.40 -44.05
C VAL A 603 13.69 11.46 -43.90
N ASP A 604 13.98 11.80 -42.64
CA ASP A 604 15.32 12.10 -42.11
C ASP A 604 15.68 13.45 -41.45
N ALA A 605 14.74 14.09 -40.75
CA ALA A 605 15.07 15.12 -39.75
C ALA A 605 15.56 14.55 -38.41
N PHE A 606 15.33 13.25 -38.16
CA PHE A 606 15.58 12.60 -36.87
C PHE A 606 17.06 12.21 -36.68
N ASN A 607 17.74 11.77 -37.74
CA ASN A 607 19.17 11.45 -37.68
C ASN A 607 20.03 12.72 -37.46
N ALA A 608 19.61 13.87 -38.01
CA ALA A 608 20.29 15.14 -37.78
C ALA A 608 20.19 15.61 -36.32
N PHE A 609 18.99 15.53 -35.72
CA PHE A 609 18.78 15.88 -34.31
C PHE A 609 19.55 14.96 -33.36
N GLY A 610 19.56 13.65 -33.63
CA GLY A 610 20.33 12.66 -32.86
C GLY A 610 21.84 12.91 -32.88
N SER A 611 22.39 13.34 -34.03
CA SER A 611 23.83 13.58 -34.19
C SER A 611 24.35 14.84 -33.47
N ILE A 612 23.48 15.86 -33.32
CA ILE A 612 23.86 17.14 -32.71
C ILE A 612 23.69 17.09 -31.19
N TYR A 613 22.62 16.45 -30.70
CA TYR A 613 22.36 16.36 -29.26
C TYR A 613 23.25 15.33 -28.54
N GLY A 614 23.69 14.27 -29.24
CA GLY A 614 24.61 13.26 -28.68
C GLY A 614 26.03 13.75 -28.40
N LYS A 615 26.37 14.98 -28.80
CA LYS A 615 27.70 15.59 -28.58
C LYS A 615 27.86 16.31 -27.24
N PHE A 616 26.76 16.65 -26.55
CA PHE A 616 26.81 17.54 -25.37
C PHE A 616 26.35 16.89 -24.05
N CYS A 617 25.62 15.77 -24.11
CA CYS A 617 25.26 14.95 -22.95
C CYS A 617 25.25 13.47 -23.38
N SER A 618 25.58 12.54 -22.48
CA SER A 618 25.41 11.12 -22.81
C SER A 618 23.95 10.85 -23.18
N ALA A 619 23.73 10.18 -24.32
CA ALA A 619 22.39 9.94 -24.86
C ALA A 619 21.46 9.25 -23.85
N ASP A 620 22.02 8.46 -22.93
CA ASP A 620 21.30 7.78 -21.87
C ASP A 620 20.79 8.70 -20.77
N ILE A 621 21.52 9.77 -20.41
CA ILE A 621 21.09 10.75 -19.40
C ILE A 621 19.96 11.61 -19.95
N LEU A 622 20.10 12.15 -21.17
CA LEU A 622 19.04 12.91 -21.83
C LEU A 622 17.78 12.07 -22.07
N ARG A 623 17.94 10.80 -22.46
CA ARG A 623 16.81 9.88 -22.61
C ARG A 623 16.15 9.65 -21.26
N LYS A 624 16.90 9.45 -20.17
CA LYS A 624 16.32 9.28 -18.83
C LYS A 624 15.59 10.53 -18.35
N GLU A 625 16.21 11.70 -18.44
CA GLU A 625 15.61 12.99 -18.04
C GLU A 625 14.37 13.33 -18.87
N SER A 626 14.45 13.27 -20.19
CA SER A 626 13.31 13.55 -21.08
C SER A 626 12.16 12.55 -20.92
N THR A 627 12.43 11.31 -20.51
CA THR A 627 11.39 10.30 -20.32
C THR A 627 10.73 10.39 -18.94
N VAL A 628 11.48 10.86 -17.93
CA VAL A 628 10.99 11.13 -16.58
C VAL A 628 10.21 12.47 -16.52
N LEU A 629 10.60 13.47 -17.31
CA LEU A 629 9.89 14.77 -17.44
C LEU A 629 8.52 14.68 -18.13
N LYS A 630 8.26 13.60 -18.88
CA LYS A 630 6.96 13.38 -19.55
C LYS A 630 5.90 13.07 -18.50
N PHE A 631 4.96 13.97 -18.29
CA PHE A 631 3.83 13.72 -17.41
C PHE A 631 2.54 13.48 -18.16
N SER A 632 1.83 12.43 -17.75
CA SER A 632 0.49 12.10 -18.20
C SER A 632 -0.49 12.23 -17.04
N SER A 633 -1.70 12.74 -17.31
CA SER A 633 -2.77 12.77 -16.31
C SER A 633 -3.42 11.40 -16.07
N ALA A 634 -3.07 10.36 -16.85
CA ALA A 634 -3.69 9.04 -16.74
C ALA A 634 -3.60 8.41 -15.35
N SER A 635 -2.45 8.52 -14.69
CA SER A 635 -2.23 7.88 -13.39
C SER A 635 -3.00 8.59 -12.25
N PRO A 636 -2.94 9.93 -12.14
CA PRO A 636 -3.84 10.68 -11.26
C PRO A 636 -5.33 10.45 -11.55
N GLU A 637 -5.77 10.51 -12.82
CA GLU A 637 -7.17 10.28 -13.19
C GLU A 637 -7.65 8.85 -12.84
N ARG A 638 -6.78 7.85 -13.02
CA ARG A 638 -7.05 6.47 -12.59
C ARG A 638 -7.23 6.41 -11.08
N ALA A 639 -6.35 7.06 -10.31
CA ALA A 639 -6.46 7.12 -8.86
C ALA A 639 -7.81 7.72 -8.45
N PHE A 640 -8.24 8.83 -9.07
CA PHE A 640 -9.55 9.43 -8.76
C PHE A 640 -10.74 8.57 -9.17
N SER A 641 -10.65 7.86 -10.29
CA SER A 641 -11.67 6.88 -10.67
C SER A 641 -11.80 5.78 -9.62
N LYS A 642 -10.67 5.26 -9.10
CA LYS A 642 -10.65 4.27 -8.02
C LYS A 642 -11.13 4.84 -6.68
N LEU A 643 -10.78 6.08 -6.36
CA LEU A 643 -11.27 6.80 -5.19
C LEU A 643 -12.80 6.88 -5.19
N LYS A 644 -13.40 7.24 -6.33
CA LYS A 644 -14.86 7.29 -6.49
C LYS A 644 -15.48 5.90 -6.28
N LEU A 645 -14.90 4.83 -6.83
CA LEU A 645 -15.39 3.46 -6.63
C LEU A 645 -15.28 3.00 -5.17
N ILE A 646 -14.13 3.22 -4.55
CA ILE A 646 -13.86 2.87 -3.15
C ILE A 646 -14.84 3.59 -2.24
N LYS A 647 -14.94 4.92 -2.32
CA LYS A 647 -15.85 5.69 -1.45
C LYS A 647 -17.33 5.39 -1.73
N ASN A 648 -17.72 5.17 -2.99
CA ASN A 648 -19.10 4.81 -3.33
C ASN A 648 -19.50 3.43 -2.80
N ARG A 649 -18.63 2.42 -2.97
CA ARG A 649 -18.94 1.04 -2.58
C ARG A 649 -18.69 0.75 -1.10
N LEU A 650 -17.70 1.42 -0.50
CA LEU A 650 -17.26 1.14 0.88
C LEU A 650 -17.86 2.07 1.94
N ARG A 651 -18.81 2.95 1.55
CA ARG A 651 -19.45 4.00 2.35
C ARG A 651 -18.46 5.03 2.94
N SER A 652 -18.98 6.23 3.23
CA SER A 652 -18.23 7.46 3.52
C SER A 652 -17.53 7.52 4.90
N THR A 653 -17.67 6.50 5.77
CA THR A 653 -17.12 6.48 7.14
C THR A 653 -15.76 5.78 7.26
N LEU A 654 -14.98 5.78 6.18
CA LEU A 654 -13.65 5.15 6.15
C LEU A 654 -12.59 6.11 6.72
N SER A 655 -11.70 5.62 7.57
CA SER A 655 -10.53 6.40 8.02
C SER A 655 -9.55 6.64 6.87
N GLU A 656 -8.74 7.70 6.98
CA GLU A 656 -7.80 8.10 5.94
C GLU A 656 -6.73 7.02 5.68
N ASP A 657 -6.16 6.42 6.73
CA ASP A 657 -5.17 5.34 6.60
C ASP A 657 -5.71 4.13 5.84
N ARG A 658 -6.99 3.79 6.10
CA ARG A 658 -7.64 2.67 5.39
C ARG A 658 -7.92 3.05 3.93
N LEU A 659 -8.22 4.32 3.66
CA LEU A 659 -8.46 4.81 2.30
C LEU A 659 -7.17 4.72 1.49
N GLU A 660 -6.09 5.30 2.00
CA GLU A 660 -4.79 5.27 1.34
C GLU A 660 -4.31 3.83 1.12
N GLY A 661 -4.42 2.97 2.14
CA GLY A 661 -4.01 1.58 2.02
C GLY A 661 -4.76 0.83 0.91
N LEU A 662 -6.08 1.01 0.82
CA LEU A 662 -6.89 0.43 -0.26
C LEU A 662 -6.58 1.05 -1.62
N MET A 663 -6.32 2.36 -1.68
CA MET A 663 -5.92 3.05 -2.91
C MET A 663 -4.63 2.47 -3.48
N LEU A 664 -3.62 2.22 -2.63
CA LEU A 664 -2.35 1.62 -3.03
C LEU A 664 -2.52 0.18 -3.50
N ILE A 665 -3.23 -0.66 -2.74
CA ILE A 665 -3.53 -2.05 -3.14
C ILE A 665 -4.25 -2.11 -4.49
N THR A 666 -5.14 -1.15 -4.75
CA THR A 666 -5.93 -1.10 -5.98
C THR A 666 -5.14 -0.58 -7.18
N CYS A 667 -4.38 0.49 -7.00
CA CYS A 667 -3.67 1.18 -8.08
C CYS A 667 -2.37 0.47 -8.46
N GLU A 668 -1.65 -0.08 -7.48
CA GLU A 668 -0.32 -0.69 -7.62
C GLU A 668 -0.38 -2.22 -7.62
N ARG A 669 -1.37 -2.77 -8.32
CA ARG A 669 -1.61 -4.21 -8.41
C ARG A 669 -0.50 -5.01 -9.10
N ASP A 670 0.33 -4.33 -9.91
CA ASP A 670 1.46 -4.91 -10.64
C ASP A 670 2.74 -4.94 -9.82
N VAL A 671 2.79 -4.26 -8.68
CA VAL A 671 3.90 -4.34 -7.74
C VAL A 671 3.87 -5.73 -7.09
N PRO A 672 4.95 -6.52 -7.14
CA PRO A 672 4.98 -7.82 -6.52
C PRO A 672 4.78 -7.66 -5.02
N HIS A 673 3.71 -8.28 -4.50
CA HIS A 673 3.55 -8.50 -3.07
C HIS A 673 4.20 -9.84 -2.73
N TYR A 674 4.56 -10.02 -1.46
CA TYR A 674 5.14 -11.24 -0.93
C TYR A 674 4.63 -12.52 -1.62
N LYS A 675 5.52 -13.27 -2.28
CA LYS A 675 5.24 -14.65 -2.69
C LYS A 675 5.44 -15.52 -1.44
N PRO A 676 4.41 -16.22 -0.92
CA PRO A 676 4.70 -17.36 -0.07
C PRO A 676 5.58 -18.31 -0.90
N LEU A 677 6.75 -18.67 -0.35
CA LEU A 677 7.52 -19.80 -0.87
C LEU A 677 6.53 -20.97 -1.02
N GLY A 678 6.50 -21.56 -2.21
CA GLY A 678 5.52 -22.59 -2.58
C GLY A 678 5.54 -23.79 -1.61
N PRO A 679 4.59 -24.73 -1.78
CA PRO A 679 4.46 -25.85 -0.87
C PRO A 679 5.71 -26.72 -1.01
N PHE A 680 6.31 -27.09 0.13
CA PHE A 680 7.45 -28.00 0.26
C PHE A 680 8.81 -27.48 -0.24
N THR A 681 9.55 -26.85 0.67
CA THR A 681 10.98 -27.18 0.87
C THR A 681 11.30 -27.03 2.35
N VAL A 682 11.15 -28.13 3.07
CA VAL A 682 11.85 -28.31 4.34
C VAL A 682 13.32 -28.54 3.97
N ASN A 683 14.14 -27.49 4.07
CA ASN A 683 15.58 -27.65 4.17
C ASN A 683 15.96 -27.38 5.62
N THR A 684 16.02 -28.46 6.42
CA THR A 684 16.29 -28.51 7.87
C THR A 684 17.74 -28.22 8.25
N LYS A 685 18.47 -27.45 7.42
CA LYS A 685 19.81 -26.97 7.76
C LYS A 685 19.86 -25.51 7.41
N PHE A 686 19.63 -24.63 8.37
CA PHE A 686 20.12 -23.24 8.47
C PHE A 686 19.33 -22.52 9.59
N PHE A 687 19.51 -22.99 10.82
CA PHE A 687 19.25 -22.17 12.00
C PHE A 687 20.61 -21.72 12.54
N HIS A 688 21.06 -20.55 12.11
CA HIS A 688 21.91 -19.65 12.89
C HIS A 688 21.38 -18.22 12.71
N PRO A 689 21.33 -17.41 13.78
CA PRO A 689 20.76 -16.07 13.74
C PRO A 689 21.80 -15.05 13.30
N SER A 690 22.05 -14.96 11.98
CA SER A 690 22.81 -13.83 11.42
C SER A 690 22.64 -13.75 9.91
N SER A 691 21.51 -13.24 9.44
CA SER A 691 21.45 -12.49 8.19
C SER A 691 20.18 -11.65 8.13
N SER A 692 20.39 -10.34 8.08
CA SER A 692 19.38 -9.32 7.88
C SER A 692 18.95 -9.30 6.42
N PHE A 693 17.86 -9.95 6.03
CA PHE A 693 17.08 -9.57 4.83
C PHE A 693 15.67 -10.23 4.82
N ASN A 694 14.64 -9.40 4.61
CA ASN A 694 13.26 -9.72 4.19
C ASN A 694 12.39 -10.65 5.06
N SER A 695 12.12 -10.26 6.32
CA SER A 695 11.07 -10.88 7.15
C SER A 695 10.22 -9.88 7.95
N SER A 696 10.12 -8.61 7.52
CA SER A 696 9.57 -7.54 8.38
C SER A 696 8.04 -7.53 8.55
N ILE A 697 7.25 -8.24 7.72
CA ILE A 697 5.79 -8.32 7.89
C ILE A 697 5.41 -9.32 8.98
N LEU A 698 6.09 -10.47 9.04
CA LEU A 698 5.77 -11.51 10.01
C LEU A 698 6.29 -11.18 11.41
N LEU A 699 7.46 -10.55 11.55
CA LEU A 699 7.95 -10.19 12.89
C LEU A 699 7.06 -9.18 13.61
N GLN A 700 6.47 -8.20 12.92
CA GLN A 700 5.60 -7.20 13.56
C GLN A 700 4.21 -7.72 13.91
N ILE A 701 3.69 -8.73 13.19
CA ILE A 701 2.34 -9.29 13.43
C ILE A 701 2.36 -10.46 14.43
N THR A 702 3.50 -11.16 14.59
CA THR A 702 3.58 -12.38 15.41
C THR A 702 4.13 -12.16 16.84
N ILE A 703 4.65 -10.97 17.18
CA ILE A 703 5.32 -10.69 18.47
C ILE A 703 4.47 -9.81 19.43
N LYS A 704 3.15 -9.69 19.23
CA LYS A 704 2.25 -9.14 20.27
C LYS A 704 1.01 -9.99 20.49
#